data_AF-A0A9P3E1M0-F1
#
_entry.id   AF-A0A9P3E1M0-F1
#
_cell.length_a   1.000
_cell.length_b   1.000
_cell.length_c   1.000
_cell.angle_alpha   90.00
_cell.angle_beta   90.00
_cell.angle_gamma   90.00
#
_symmetry.space_group_name_H-M   'P 1'
#
loop_
_entity.id
_entity.type
_entity.pdbx_description
1 polymer ?
#
loop_
_entity_poly.entity_id
_entity_poly.type
_entity_poly.pdbx_seq_one_letter_code
_entity_poly.pdbx_strand_id
1 'polypeptide(L)'
;MSGDSQIRGELGELFHDAVTQHEDVMAECLSILRLYNLTPSALYYKYEAFLLSRPSGLRAKLAVLTLDTVRELRKEIQREQQTKAVTSAAGAGGAVAGENTPKSNGVGLKKGKANMADLGGFLDGLSTPSRPSKPRPSNPPARLANTSNNANLPTPGRSSFNPTTQTPSSFATPQRASPAGASSSSYRPAVSRLAPPSSNGNHLETPNGKGTNAHSGASSPVGGPESPAALTPQPAQPFRLRPQPHSLVETLNPHLPSASDPSITVGVPPGSKQRVTLSSTSDPRQYDYRYMFEKVSQRSEALDDLIDDFAESVKDAYGITELGDPHFVSEEPVYAVGRILSPPTDSSKATANSLYLESSRFLGAGKRVSLRFAPTGTLKVRGGAPGVKGFGVFPGCLVCVKGKNGGGGVFVVEEVLMPPPSALAQTPVDELLQFQHGDKLAGNPLSMVVAAGPYTLDDDLNYEPLEALVNVVIDERPDVLILLGPFVDSQHPMIATGAVLKVPTDIFRDEVTSRLQRVVENSPGTCIIVVPSVRDMVSRHVAYPQAMLDKEQLGLPKRVKLLPNPCTFSVNEIVISLASIDILFHLRREELFHRAEEAEPDPELKSGAGQEVKDSMAQLVRHVLGHRSFYPIFPPPEAHAAEVNLDVTHYPLLKMDGPAPDVLILPSKLKHFSKIVDSSLVVNPAYLSRPHSAGTFAKILVHPSNRDELESAMDTDLDGGMREHGIWERARSEIWRI
;
A
#
# COMPACT_ATOMS: atom_id res chain seq x y z
N MET A 1 -16.43 -19.03 57.48
CA MET A 1 -15.29 -19.30 56.58
C MET A 1 -14.39 -18.07 56.58
N SER A 2 -13.11 -18.18 56.18
CA SER A 2 -12.22 -17.00 56.13
C SER A 2 -12.64 -16.04 55.01
N GLY A 3 -12.45 -14.73 55.20
CA GLY A 3 -12.74 -13.71 54.16
C GLY A 3 -11.94 -13.94 52.87
N ASP A 4 -10.70 -14.40 52.99
CA ASP A 4 -9.88 -14.83 51.83
C ASP A 4 -10.55 -15.93 51.00
N SER A 5 -11.35 -16.80 51.63
CA SER A 5 -12.07 -17.88 50.94
C SER A 5 -13.26 -17.36 50.12
N GLN A 6 -13.85 -16.24 50.53
CA GLN A 6 -14.92 -15.59 49.77
C GLN A 6 -14.33 -14.81 48.58
N ILE A 7 -13.26 -14.04 48.82
CA ILE A 7 -12.56 -13.25 47.78
C ILE A 7 -12.00 -14.17 46.68
N ARG A 8 -11.47 -15.35 47.03
CA ARG A 8 -11.03 -16.36 46.03
C ARG A 8 -12.19 -16.96 45.23
N GLY A 9 -13.40 -17.03 45.80
CA GLY A 9 -14.63 -17.40 45.09
C GLY A 9 -15.06 -16.33 44.10
N GLU A 10 -15.21 -15.08 44.56
CA GLU A 10 -15.59 -13.92 43.72
C GLU A 10 -14.60 -13.68 42.56
N LEU A 11 -13.29 -13.89 42.79
CA LEU A 11 -12.29 -13.85 41.70
C LEU A 11 -12.48 -15.02 40.71
N GLY A 12 -12.83 -16.21 41.18
CA GLY A 12 -13.13 -17.37 40.34
C GLY A 12 -14.37 -17.19 39.46
N GLU A 13 -15.42 -16.56 39.99
CA GLU A 13 -16.64 -16.23 39.21
C GLU A 13 -16.39 -15.17 38.13
N LEU A 14 -15.44 -14.25 38.35
CA LEU A 14 -15.11 -13.19 37.40
C LEU A 14 -14.08 -13.65 36.35
N PHE A 15 -12.96 -14.23 36.77
CA PHE A 15 -11.84 -14.57 35.89
C PHE A 15 -11.78 -16.05 35.47
N HIS A 16 -12.71 -16.89 35.95
CA HIS A 16 -12.89 -18.27 35.51
C HIS A 16 -11.58 -19.10 35.58
N ASP A 17 -11.34 -19.97 34.60
CA ASP A 17 -10.19 -20.89 34.55
C ASP A 17 -8.83 -20.20 34.72
N ALA A 18 -8.71 -18.93 34.29
CA ALA A 18 -7.46 -18.18 34.36
C ALA A 18 -6.98 -17.89 35.80
N VAL A 19 -7.84 -18.04 36.82
CA VAL A 19 -7.44 -17.97 38.24
C VAL A 19 -7.78 -19.22 39.05
N THR A 20 -8.68 -20.09 38.58
CA THR A 20 -8.97 -21.37 39.26
C THR A 20 -7.98 -22.47 38.90
N GLN A 21 -7.38 -22.43 37.70
CA GLN A 21 -6.35 -23.38 37.26
C GLN A 21 -4.92 -22.89 37.50
N HIS A 22 -4.74 -21.58 37.75
CA HIS A 22 -3.43 -20.92 37.92
C HIS A 22 -3.32 -20.20 39.28
N GLU A 23 -2.75 -20.88 40.28
CA GLU A 23 -2.66 -20.33 41.65
C GLU A 23 -1.70 -19.13 41.77
N ASP A 24 -0.69 -19.03 40.90
CA ASP A 24 0.21 -17.87 40.79
C ASP A 24 -0.52 -16.61 40.31
N VAL A 25 -1.40 -16.75 39.32
CA VAL A 25 -2.27 -15.67 38.83
C VAL A 25 -3.26 -15.25 39.92
N MET A 26 -3.90 -16.21 40.60
CA MET A 26 -4.76 -15.95 41.77
C MET A 26 -4.01 -15.22 42.89
N ALA A 27 -2.77 -15.62 43.20
CA ALA A 27 -1.96 -15.01 44.25
C ALA A 27 -1.60 -13.54 43.94
N GLU A 28 -1.25 -13.23 42.70
CA GLU A 28 -0.96 -11.85 42.28
C GLU A 28 -2.25 -11.00 42.20
N CYS A 29 -3.39 -11.57 41.80
CA CYS A 29 -4.69 -10.89 41.91
C CYS A 29 -5.02 -10.52 43.37
N LEU A 30 -4.88 -11.44 44.32
CA LEU A 30 -5.06 -11.18 45.76
C LEU A 30 -4.07 -10.13 46.30
N SER A 31 -2.83 -10.14 45.80
CA SER A 31 -1.79 -9.14 46.08
C SER A 31 -2.24 -7.74 45.64
N ILE A 32 -2.77 -7.60 44.42
CA ILE A 32 -3.30 -6.33 43.89
C ILE A 32 -4.51 -5.84 44.69
N LEU A 33 -5.48 -6.71 45.01
CA LEU A 33 -6.64 -6.31 45.83
C LEU A 33 -6.21 -5.71 47.17
N ARG A 34 -5.24 -6.34 47.84
CA ARG A 34 -4.70 -5.91 49.14
C ARG A 34 -3.87 -4.63 49.04
N LEU A 35 -3.01 -4.50 48.03
CA LEU A 35 -2.10 -3.36 47.88
C LEU A 35 -2.80 -2.05 47.46
N TYR A 36 -3.82 -2.14 46.62
CA TYR A 36 -4.51 -0.97 46.06
C TYR A 36 -5.92 -0.76 46.64
N ASN A 37 -6.31 -1.56 47.63
CA ASN A 37 -7.61 -1.56 48.32
C ASN A 37 -8.80 -1.64 47.33
N LEU A 38 -8.77 -2.65 46.47
CA LEU A 38 -9.78 -2.91 45.43
C LEU A 38 -10.68 -4.09 45.81
N THR A 39 -11.91 -4.10 45.28
CA THR A 39 -12.78 -5.28 45.28
C THR A 39 -12.53 -6.16 44.04
N PRO A 40 -12.89 -7.46 44.05
CA PRO A 40 -12.76 -8.33 42.88
C PRO A 40 -13.37 -7.74 41.61
N SER A 41 -14.59 -7.19 41.69
CA SER A 41 -15.26 -6.53 40.56
C SER A 41 -14.53 -5.27 40.09
N ALA A 42 -13.94 -4.48 41.00
CA ALA A 42 -13.16 -3.30 40.63
C ALA A 42 -11.84 -3.66 39.95
N LEU A 43 -11.23 -4.81 40.29
CA LEU A 43 -10.09 -5.36 39.56
C LEU A 43 -10.49 -5.89 38.17
N TYR A 44 -11.64 -6.56 38.07
CA TYR A 44 -12.18 -7.03 36.80
C TYR A 44 -12.48 -5.89 35.83
N TYR A 45 -13.22 -4.85 36.24
CA TYR A 45 -13.47 -3.68 35.39
C TYR A 45 -12.18 -2.94 35.00
N LYS A 46 -11.13 -3.00 35.83
CA LYS A 46 -9.81 -2.47 35.48
C LYS A 46 -9.06 -3.35 34.48
N TYR A 47 -9.22 -4.67 34.53
CA TYR A 47 -8.73 -5.58 33.49
C TYR A 47 -9.48 -5.39 32.16
N GLU A 48 -10.81 -5.25 32.17
CA GLU A 48 -11.58 -4.94 30.96
C GLU A 48 -11.15 -3.59 30.36
N ALA A 49 -11.01 -2.54 31.17
CA ALA A 49 -10.52 -1.24 30.72
C ALA A 49 -9.07 -1.31 30.18
N PHE A 50 -8.20 -2.10 30.81
CA PHE A 50 -6.84 -2.38 30.32
C PHE A 50 -6.88 -3.06 28.95
N LEU A 51 -7.69 -4.11 28.75
CA LEU A 51 -7.88 -4.77 27.44
C LEU A 51 -8.48 -3.84 26.38
N LEU A 52 -9.43 -2.98 26.76
CA LEU A 52 -10.02 -1.97 25.88
C LEU A 52 -9.02 -0.85 25.50
N SER A 53 -7.94 -0.67 26.26
CA SER A 53 -6.87 0.30 25.97
C SER A 53 -5.71 -0.25 25.11
N ARG A 54 -5.88 -1.42 24.49
CA ARG A 54 -4.87 -2.06 23.63
C ARG A 54 -5.42 -2.33 22.22
N PRO A 55 -4.62 -2.20 21.15
CA PRO A 55 -5.03 -2.51 19.77
C PRO A 55 -5.59 -3.94 19.65
N SER A 56 -6.52 -4.13 18.70
CA SER A 56 -7.31 -5.37 18.57
C SER A 56 -6.48 -6.67 18.53
N GLY A 57 -5.37 -6.69 17.79
CA GLY A 57 -4.46 -7.84 17.73
C GLY A 57 -3.74 -8.13 19.06
N LEU A 58 -3.33 -7.10 19.79
CA LEU A 58 -2.71 -7.25 21.11
C LEU A 58 -3.77 -7.62 22.17
N ARG A 59 -4.97 -7.05 22.08
CA ARG A 59 -6.13 -7.38 22.90
C ARG A 59 -6.51 -8.86 22.77
N ALA A 60 -6.50 -9.43 21.55
CA ALA A 60 -6.72 -10.85 21.33
C ALA A 60 -5.64 -11.73 22.02
N LYS A 61 -4.38 -11.28 22.01
CA LYS A 61 -3.26 -11.97 22.68
C LYS A 61 -3.30 -11.85 24.22
N LEU A 62 -3.86 -10.77 24.75
CA LEU A 62 -3.97 -10.49 26.20
C LEU A 62 -5.32 -10.89 26.82
N ALA A 63 -6.29 -11.35 26.02
CA ALA A 63 -7.63 -11.75 26.46
C ALA A 63 -7.66 -12.98 27.39
N VAL A 64 -6.55 -13.72 27.48
CA VAL A 64 -6.32 -14.73 28.52
C VAL A 64 -5.48 -14.09 29.63
N LEU A 65 -6.00 -14.08 30.86
CA LEU A 65 -5.34 -13.48 32.01
C LEU A 65 -4.15 -14.34 32.49
N THR A 66 -2.97 -14.15 31.89
CA THR A 66 -1.72 -14.77 32.36
C THR A 66 -1.05 -13.93 33.45
N LEU A 67 -0.10 -14.53 34.20
CA LEU A 67 0.65 -13.85 35.25
C LEU A 67 1.32 -12.55 34.78
N ASP A 68 1.81 -12.50 33.55
CA ASP A 68 2.43 -11.30 32.99
C ASP A 68 1.40 -10.23 32.61
N THR A 69 0.19 -10.61 32.16
CA THR A 69 -0.90 -9.62 31.99
C THR A 69 -1.31 -8.99 33.32
N VAL A 70 -1.34 -9.76 34.41
CA VAL A 70 -1.65 -9.26 35.76
C VAL A 70 -0.54 -8.32 36.26
N ARG A 71 0.73 -8.63 35.97
CA ARG A 71 1.88 -7.76 36.28
C ARG A 71 1.86 -6.45 35.49
N GLU A 72 1.37 -6.45 34.25
CA GLU A 72 1.19 -5.22 33.47
C GLU A 72 0.00 -4.39 33.98
N LEU A 73 -1.13 -5.03 34.24
CA LEU A 73 -2.29 -4.41 34.89
C LEU A 73 -1.90 -3.74 36.23
N ARG A 74 -1.05 -4.40 37.03
CA ARG A 74 -0.51 -3.85 38.28
C ARG A 74 0.30 -2.56 38.07
N LYS A 75 1.16 -2.50 37.04
CA LYS A 75 1.92 -1.28 36.68
C LYS A 75 0.98 -0.14 36.26
N GLU A 76 -0.09 -0.46 35.52
CA GLU A 76 -1.10 0.52 35.08
C GLU A 76 -1.87 1.11 36.28
N ILE A 77 -2.36 0.24 37.18
CA ILE A 77 -3.05 0.65 38.43
C ILE A 77 -2.13 1.52 39.31
N GLN A 78 -0.84 1.19 39.40
CA GLN A 78 0.13 1.99 40.13
C GLN A 78 0.35 3.38 39.51
N ARG A 79 0.42 3.47 38.18
CA ARG A 79 0.55 4.74 37.44
C ARG A 79 -0.70 5.62 37.65
N GLU A 80 -1.89 5.05 37.53
CA GLU A 80 -3.16 5.74 37.77
C GLU A 80 -3.23 6.34 39.18
N GLN A 81 -2.83 5.59 40.21
CA GLN A 81 -2.80 6.11 41.58
C GLN A 81 -1.74 7.19 41.78
N GLN A 82 -0.57 7.09 41.14
CA GLN A 82 0.44 8.16 41.18
C GLN A 82 -0.08 9.45 40.52
N THR A 83 -0.73 9.37 39.35
CA THR A 83 -1.34 10.54 38.69
C THR A 83 -2.45 11.18 39.56
N LYS A 84 -3.26 10.36 40.25
CA LYS A 84 -4.27 10.83 41.21
C LYS A 84 -3.66 11.45 42.49
N ALA A 85 -2.54 10.93 42.97
CA ALA A 85 -1.81 11.52 44.10
C ALA A 85 -1.23 12.90 43.72
N VAL A 86 -0.60 13.04 42.55
CA VAL A 86 -0.05 14.32 42.08
C VAL A 86 -1.14 15.38 41.88
N THR A 87 -2.26 15.00 41.26
CA THR A 87 -3.39 15.94 41.03
C THR A 87 -4.11 16.32 42.33
N SER A 88 -4.25 15.41 43.30
CA SER A 88 -4.82 15.75 44.62
C SER A 88 -3.88 16.63 45.46
N ALA A 89 -2.56 16.42 45.38
CA ALA A 89 -1.58 17.28 46.05
C ALA A 89 -1.59 18.73 45.51
N ALA A 90 -1.77 18.91 44.20
CA ALA A 90 -1.92 20.23 43.59
C ALA A 90 -3.21 20.97 44.03
N GLY A 91 -4.27 20.24 44.39
CA GLY A 91 -5.55 20.80 44.81
C GLY A 91 -5.65 21.23 46.28
N ALA A 92 -4.71 20.84 47.14
CA ALA A 92 -4.76 21.11 48.58
C ALA A 92 -4.36 22.55 48.98
N GLY A 93 -3.93 23.37 48.01
CA GLY A 93 -3.27 24.67 48.21
C GLY A 93 -4.14 25.87 48.60
N GLY A 94 -5.35 25.68 49.17
CA GLY A 94 -6.08 26.81 49.78
C GLY A 94 -7.58 26.67 49.98
N ALA A 95 -8.02 26.58 51.24
CA ALA A 95 -9.24 27.19 51.77
C ALA A 95 -9.24 27.09 53.32
N VAL A 96 -9.70 28.15 54.02
CA VAL A 96 -9.95 28.14 55.47
C VAL A 96 -11.25 28.90 55.76
N ALA A 97 -12.03 28.40 56.73
CA ALA A 97 -13.26 28.95 57.31
C ALA A 97 -14.56 28.91 56.46
N GLY A 98 -15.70 28.71 57.15
CA GLY A 98 -17.05 28.89 56.59
C GLY A 98 -18.05 27.77 56.91
N GLU A 99 -18.70 27.80 58.08
CA GLU A 99 -19.84 26.91 58.39
C GLU A 99 -21.17 27.46 57.83
N ASN A 100 -21.98 26.63 57.15
CA ASN A 100 -23.27 26.16 57.67
C ASN A 100 -24.06 25.27 56.67
N THR A 101 -25.17 24.69 57.13
CA THR A 101 -26.06 23.74 56.41
C THR A 101 -27.53 24.25 56.41
N PRO A 102 -28.56 23.57 55.85
CA PRO A 102 -28.59 22.35 55.03
C PRO A 102 -29.47 22.38 53.75
N LYS A 103 -29.22 21.40 52.86
CA LYS A 103 -30.15 20.65 51.96
C LYS A 103 -31.54 21.24 51.56
N SER A 104 -31.80 21.29 50.26
CA SER A 104 -33.10 20.86 49.69
C SER A 104 -32.92 20.25 48.28
N ASN A 105 -33.90 19.48 47.79
CA ASN A 105 -33.82 18.74 46.52
C ASN A 105 -34.37 19.56 45.33
N GLY A 106 -33.73 19.44 44.17
CA GLY A 106 -34.30 19.92 42.90
C GLY A 106 -33.49 19.49 41.67
N VAL A 107 -34.08 18.65 40.81
CA VAL A 107 -33.55 18.36 39.47
C VAL A 107 -34.60 18.77 38.44
N GLY A 108 -34.35 19.92 37.78
CA GLY A 108 -35.20 20.46 36.73
C GLY A 108 -34.35 21.06 35.61
N LEU A 109 -34.61 20.65 34.36
CA LEU A 109 -33.83 21.08 33.20
C LEU A 109 -34.21 22.50 32.76
N LYS A 110 -33.22 23.36 32.46
CA LYS A 110 -33.12 24.12 31.17
C LYS A 110 -31.87 25.01 31.02
N LYS A 111 -30.91 24.51 30.22
CA LYS A 111 -30.42 25.13 28.95
C LYS A 111 -30.47 26.67 28.83
N GLY A 112 -29.30 27.36 28.82
CA GLY A 112 -29.24 28.80 28.49
C GLY A 112 -27.85 29.47 28.33
N LYS A 113 -27.27 29.41 27.12
CA LYS A 113 -26.42 30.42 26.42
C LYS A 113 -25.35 31.29 27.14
N ALA A 114 -24.16 31.32 26.49
CA ALA A 114 -23.37 32.50 26.05
C ALA A 114 -22.02 32.87 26.72
N ASN A 115 -20.99 32.88 25.87
CA ASN A 115 -19.91 33.86 25.66
C ASN A 115 -18.94 34.28 26.80
N MET A 116 -17.72 33.72 26.73
CA MET A 116 -16.45 34.41 26.34
C MET A 116 -15.83 35.48 27.26
N ALA A 117 -14.48 35.42 27.36
CA ALA A 117 -13.58 36.12 28.30
C ALA A 117 -13.74 35.61 29.76
N ASP A 118 -12.68 35.48 30.58
CA ASP A 118 -11.31 35.99 30.48
C ASP A 118 -10.31 34.99 31.13
N LEU A 119 -9.10 34.85 30.56
CA LEU A 119 -7.92 34.33 31.27
C LEU A 119 -6.60 34.76 30.60
N GLY A 120 -6.50 36.02 30.18
CA GLY A 120 -5.25 36.61 29.68
C GLY A 120 -4.27 36.96 30.80
N GLY A 121 -3.72 35.97 31.53
CA GLY A 121 -2.86 36.29 32.68
C GLY A 121 -2.24 35.12 33.45
N PHE A 122 -1.39 34.30 32.83
CA PHE A 122 -0.54 33.33 33.56
C PHE A 122 0.82 33.00 32.88
N LEU A 123 1.39 33.91 32.10
CA LEU A 123 2.72 33.75 31.47
C LEU A 123 3.58 35.03 31.58
N ASP A 124 3.65 35.62 32.78
CA ASP A 124 4.81 36.39 33.19
C ASP A 124 5.15 36.05 34.65
N GLY A 125 6.44 36.01 34.98
CA GLY A 125 6.95 35.68 36.30
C GLY A 125 6.97 34.19 36.67
N LEU A 126 8.04 33.47 36.29
CA LEU A 126 8.97 32.88 37.28
C LEU A 126 10.23 32.29 36.62
N SER A 127 11.31 33.08 36.60
CA SER A 127 12.66 32.65 36.23
C SER A 127 13.26 31.67 37.24
N THR A 128 14.02 30.68 36.77
CA THR A 128 14.73 29.71 37.62
C THR A 128 15.77 30.37 38.55
N PRO A 129 15.74 30.13 39.89
CA PRO A 129 16.76 30.63 40.80
C PRO A 129 18.06 29.81 40.73
N SER A 130 19.21 30.49 40.75
CA SER A 130 20.54 29.87 40.66
C SER A 130 21.20 29.67 42.04
N ARG A 131 22.14 28.70 42.11
CA ARG A 131 22.84 28.30 43.34
C ARG A 131 24.06 29.21 43.62
N PRO A 132 24.28 29.70 44.86
CA PRO A 132 25.33 30.68 45.16
C PRO A 132 26.75 30.08 45.26
N SER A 133 27.76 30.94 45.09
CA SER A 133 29.20 30.62 45.12
C SER A 133 30.04 31.73 45.77
N LYS A 134 31.25 31.41 46.27
CA LYS A 134 32.40 32.31 46.56
C LYS A 134 33.56 31.55 47.23
N PRO A 135 34.82 32.05 47.27
CA PRO A 135 35.40 33.18 46.54
C PRO A 135 36.71 32.88 45.75
N ARG A 136 37.25 33.93 45.10
CA ARG A 136 38.48 34.04 44.25
C ARG A 136 39.80 34.07 45.06
N PRO A 137 41.04 34.14 44.48
CA PRO A 137 41.53 34.83 43.25
C PRO A 137 42.19 33.87 42.21
N SER A 138 42.94 34.21 41.14
CA SER A 138 43.64 35.45 40.66
C SER A 138 43.65 35.58 39.10
N ASN A 139 44.62 36.31 38.51
CA ASN A 139 44.98 36.46 37.07
C ASN A 139 46.38 37.16 36.98
N PRO A 140 47.09 37.39 35.82
CA PRO A 140 46.86 36.99 34.42
C PRO A 140 48.14 36.34 33.74
N PRO A 141 48.71 36.75 32.57
CA PRO A 141 48.61 35.95 31.34
C PRO A 141 49.92 35.64 30.56
N ALA A 142 49.94 34.56 29.76
CA ALA A 142 50.95 34.35 28.71
C ALA A 142 50.41 33.69 27.42
N ARG A 143 51.29 33.08 26.61
CA ARG A 143 51.25 33.18 25.13
C ARG A 143 52.09 32.12 24.40
N LEU A 144 51.83 31.92 23.09
CA LEU A 144 52.65 31.18 22.09
C LEU A 144 52.74 29.63 22.33
N ALA A 145 53.30 28.80 21.44
CA ALA A 145 53.09 28.51 20.00
C ALA A 145 54.25 27.64 19.46
N ASN A 146 53.98 26.52 18.73
CA ASN A 146 54.85 25.85 17.71
C ASN A 146 54.21 24.50 17.23
N THR A 147 54.10 24.16 15.93
CA THR A 147 55.06 23.52 14.97
C THR A 147 55.50 22.08 15.33
N SER A 148 55.78 21.13 14.43
CA SER A 148 56.08 21.14 12.97
C SER A 148 55.80 19.77 12.28
N ASN A 149 55.90 19.70 10.94
CA ASN A 149 55.70 18.49 10.13
C ASN A 149 56.99 17.69 9.79
N ASN A 150 56.79 16.40 9.44
CA ASN A 150 57.37 15.66 8.30
C ASN A 150 58.69 14.83 8.37
N ALA A 151 58.70 13.78 7.53
CA ALA A 151 59.82 13.04 6.89
C ALA A 151 60.72 12.04 7.68
N ASN A 152 61.46 11.11 7.04
CA ASN A 152 61.11 10.09 6.01
C ASN A 152 62.30 9.08 5.73
N LEU A 153 62.01 7.84 5.30
CA LEU A 153 62.95 6.83 4.68
C LEU A 153 64.17 6.32 5.54
N PRO A 154 64.97 5.28 5.12
CA PRO A 154 64.99 4.51 3.85
C PRO A 154 65.01 2.93 3.92
N THR A 155 65.05 2.34 2.72
CA THR A 155 65.06 0.93 2.21
C THR A 155 66.39 0.13 2.41
N PRO A 156 66.65 -1.14 1.93
CA PRO A 156 66.27 -1.83 0.64
C PRO A 156 65.80 -3.32 0.76
N GLY A 157 65.49 -4.11 -0.30
CA GLY A 157 65.24 -3.84 -1.74
C GLY A 157 66.16 -4.56 -2.77
N ARG A 158 65.68 -5.56 -3.57
CA ARG A 158 66.37 -6.08 -4.79
C ARG A 158 65.49 -6.89 -5.80
N SER A 159 65.70 -6.60 -7.10
CA SER A 159 65.66 -7.40 -8.38
C SER A 159 65.20 -8.88 -8.43
N SER A 160 64.67 -9.48 -9.53
CA SER A 160 64.26 -9.01 -10.90
C SER A 160 63.61 -10.17 -11.74
N PHE A 161 63.13 -9.85 -12.97
CA PHE A 161 62.76 -10.71 -14.14
C PHE A 161 61.28 -11.07 -14.41
N ASN A 162 61.00 -11.25 -15.72
CA ASN A 162 59.72 -11.47 -16.44
C ASN A 162 60.09 -12.09 -17.83
N PRO A 163 59.27 -12.91 -18.54
CA PRO A 163 58.21 -12.34 -19.41
C PRO A 163 56.95 -13.22 -19.72
N THR A 164 55.84 -12.53 -20.02
CA THR A 164 54.76 -12.87 -20.99
C THR A 164 54.03 -14.25 -20.99
N THR A 165 52.70 -14.21 -20.78
CA THR A 165 51.69 -14.65 -21.78
C THR A 165 50.28 -14.10 -21.45
N GLN A 166 49.26 -14.42 -22.26
CA GLN A 166 47.97 -13.72 -22.34
C GLN A 166 46.86 -14.33 -21.45
N THR A 167 46.06 -13.49 -20.77
CA THR A 167 44.57 -13.42 -20.78
C THR A 167 44.06 -12.57 -19.59
N PRO A 168 42.92 -11.87 -19.71
CA PRO A 168 42.35 -11.08 -18.61
C PRO A 168 41.40 -11.91 -17.73
N SER A 169 41.50 -11.76 -16.41
CA SER A 169 40.63 -12.43 -15.43
C SER A 169 39.79 -11.45 -14.61
N SER A 170 38.62 -11.92 -14.16
CA SER A 170 37.98 -11.56 -12.88
C SER A 170 37.96 -10.08 -12.46
N PHE A 171 36.85 -9.37 -12.73
CA PHE A 171 36.42 -8.29 -11.83
C PHE A 171 35.84 -8.91 -10.56
N ALA A 172 36.45 -8.65 -9.42
CA ALA A 172 35.96 -9.12 -8.12
C ALA A 172 34.94 -8.13 -7.53
N THR A 173 33.76 -8.64 -7.15
CA THR A 173 32.73 -7.85 -6.48
C THR A 173 33.14 -7.56 -5.03
N PRO A 174 33.08 -6.31 -4.54
CA PRO A 174 33.34 -6.02 -3.14
C PRO A 174 32.23 -6.57 -2.24
N GLN A 175 32.60 -7.33 -1.20
CA GLN A 175 31.65 -7.85 -0.21
C GLN A 175 31.11 -6.71 0.68
N ARG A 176 29.82 -6.76 1.00
CA ARG A 176 29.17 -5.88 1.98
C ARG A 176 29.18 -6.56 3.35
N ALA A 177 29.60 -5.84 4.39
CA ALA A 177 29.56 -6.34 5.76
C ALA A 177 28.17 -6.21 6.39
N SER A 178 27.84 -7.14 7.31
CA SER A 178 26.60 -7.18 8.09
C SER A 178 26.49 -6.00 9.09
N PRO A 179 25.28 -5.66 9.58
CA PRO A 179 24.93 -4.26 9.81
C PRO A 179 25.26 -3.71 11.20
N ALA A 180 25.44 -2.38 11.25
CA ALA A 180 25.37 -1.56 12.45
C ALA A 180 24.59 -0.27 12.15
N GLY A 181 23.56 0.03 12.95
CA GLY A 181 22.81 1.29 12.91
C GLY A 181 21.91 1.50 11.67
N ALA A 182 20.59 1.51 11.87
CA ALA A 182 19.66 1.95 10.82
C ALA A 182 19.92 3.43 10.46
N SER A 183 19.96 3.74 9.16
CA SER A 183 20.15 5.09 8.64
C SER A 183 19.23 5.33 7.44
N SER A 184 18.87 6.58 7.16
CA SER A 184 17.78 6.96 6.23
C SER A 184 17.97 6.50 4.77
N SER A 185 19.14 5.97 4.40
CA SER A 185 19.38 5.34 3.09
C SER A 185 18.72 3.95 2.95
N SER A 186 18.52 3.19 4.04
CA SER A 186 18.11 1.78 3.97
C SER A 186 16.67 1.51 3.52
N TYR A 187 15.83 2.54 3.39
CA TYR A 187 14.41 2.44 3.02
C TYR A 187 14.07 3.09 1.67
N ARG A 188 15.06 3.29 0.80
CA ARG A 188 14.88 3.80 -0.57
C ARG A 188 14.39 2.69 -1.51
N PRO A 189 13.23 2.84 -2.19
CA PRO A 189 12.85 1.95 -3.28
C PRO A 189 13.89 1.96 -4.39
N ALA A 190 14.11 0.81 -5.03
CA ALA A 190 15.06 0.68 -6.14
C ALA A 190 14.66 1.59 -7.32
N VAL A 191 15.66 2.14 -8.02
CA VAL A 191 15.43 2.96 -9.21
C VAL A 191 14.75 2.11 -10.28
N SER A 192 13.53 2.50 -10.68
CA SER A 192 12.78 1.83 -11.75
C SER A 192 13.59 1.86 -13.04
N ARG A 193 14.16 0.71 -13.43
CA ARG A 193 14.90 0.52 -14.68
C ARG A 193 13.92 0.50 -15.85
N LEU A 194 13.54 1.68 -16.31
CA LEU A 194 12.89 1.85 -17.60
C LEU A 194 13.82 1.33 -18.70
N ALA A 195 13.34 0.41 -19.52
CA ALA A 195 14.06 0.02 -20.72
C ALA A 195 14.20 1.24 -21.66
N PRO A 196 15.38 1.52 -22.22
CA PRO A 196 15.53 2.58 -23.21
C PRO A 196 14.72 2.25 -24.48
N PRO A 197 14.17 3.25 -25.18
CA PRO A 197 13.51 3.03 -26.45
C PRO A 197 14.49 2.39 -27.46
N SER A 198 14.02 1.39 -28.19
CA SER A 198 14.85 0.54 -29.05
C SER A 198 15.54 1.31 -30.18
N SER A 199 16.87 1.37 -30.14
CA SER A 199 17.71 2.07 -31.11
C SER A 199 17.92 1.27 -32.41
N ASN A 200 16.86 1.09 -33.20
CA ASN A 200 17.01 0.70 -34.61
C ASN A 200 17.38 1.94 -35.45
N GLY A 201 18.66 2.28 -35.43
CA GLY A 201 19.19 3.37 -36.24
C GLY A 201 19.25 2.99 -37.71
N ASN A 202 18.46 3.68 -38.55
CA ASN A 202 18.76 3.81 -39.97
C ASN A 202 19.02 5.30 -40.26
N HIS A 203 20.19 5.59 -40.80
CA HIS A 203 20.81 6.91 -40.75
C HIS A 203 20.27 7.81 -41.88
N LEU A 204 19.82 9.02 -41.56
CA LEU A 204 19.61 10.10 -42.52
C LEU A 204 20.27 11.36 -41.98
N GLU A 205 21.29 11.82 -42.70
CA GLU A 205 22.19 12.88 -42.23
C GLU A 205 21.64 14.28 -42.54
N THR A 206 21.81 15.19 -41.59
CA THR A 206 21.75 16.65 -41.84
C THR A 206 23.01 17.30 -41.27
N PRO A 207 23.83 17.99 -42.08
CA PRO A 207 25.13 18.50 -41.65
C PRO A 207 25.01 19.76 -40.76
N ASN A 208 26.01 19.96 -39.90
CA ASN A 208 26.14 21.13 -39.01
C ASN A 208 26.46 22.42 -39.78
N GLY A 209 25.87 23.55 -39.37
CA GLY A 209 26.21 24.88 -39.89
C GLY A 209 25.79 26.02 -38.96
N LYS A 210 26.70 26.98 -38.71
CA LYS A 210 26.41 28.25 -38.01
C LYS A 210 26.22 29.37 -39.05
N GLY A 211 25.29 30.31 -38.86
CA GLY A 211 25.23 31.50 -39.73
C GLY A 211 24.12 32.50 -39.39
N THR A 212 24.44 33.79 -39.44
CA THR A 212 23.56 34.93 -39.12
C THR A 212 22.85 35.53 -40.34
N ASN A 213 21.62 36.02 -40.12
CA ASN A 213 20.95 37.14 -40.80
C ASN A 213 20.50 37.08 -42.29
N ALA A 214 19.31 37.66 -42.50
CA ALA A 214 18.83 38.44 -43.66
C ALA A 214 18.10 37.77 -44.86
N HIS A 215 16.80 38.09 -44.94
CA HIS A 215 15.95 38.39 -46.12
C HIS A 215 15.56 37.36 -47.21
N SER A 216 14.23 37.21 -47.30
CA SER A 216 13.39 37.18 -48.53
C SER A 216 13.24 35.88 -49.35
N GLY A 217 12.03 35.66 -49.88
CA GLY A 217 11.70 34.61 -50.85
C GLY A 217 10.48 33.75 -50.45
N ALA A 218 9.34 33.90 -51.15
CA ALA A 218 8.14 33.08 -50.94
C ALA A 218 8.30 31.67 -51.59
N SER A 219 7.61 30.64 -51.13
CA SER A 219 6.23 30.36 -51.55
C SER A 219 5.44 29.45 -50.59
N SER A 220 4.11 29.50 -50.72
CA SER A 220 3.06 29.00 -49.80
C SER A 220 2.64 27.54 -50.08
N PRO A 221 1.72 26.90 -49.30
CA PRO A 221 0.94 27.42 -48.16
C PRO A 221 0.94 26.57 -46.87
N VAL A 222 0.39 27.17 -45.81
CA VAL A 222 0.16 26.60 -44.48
C VAL A 222 -1.11 25.73 -44.45
N GLY A 223 -1.06 24.60 -43.74
CA GLY A 223 -2.27 23.84 -43.35
C GLY A 223 -3.04 24.56 -42.24
N GLY A 224 -4.33 24.78 -42.43
CA GLY A 224 -5.18 25.56 -41.52
C GLY A 224 -5.58 24.84 -40.22
N PRO A 225 -6.20 25.57 -39.26
CA PRO A 225 -6.70 24.98 -38.02
C PRO A 225 -7.92 24.09 -38.26
N GLU A 226 -7.97 22.94 -37.58
CA GLU A 226 -9.12 22.04 -37.65
C GLU A 226 -10.37 22.71 -37.06
N SER A 227 -11.40 22.87 -37.90
CA SER A 227 -12.75 23.21 -37.48
C SER A 227 -13.54 21.94 -37.16
N PRO A 228 -14.49 21.95 -36.21
CA PRO A 228 -15.15 20.73 -35.75
C PRO A 228 -15.94 20.05 -36.87
N ALA A 229 -15.48 18.87 -37.29
CA ALA A 229 -16.18 18.04 -38.26
C ALA A 229 -17.53 17.55 -37.69
N ALA A 230 -18.58 17.58 -38.50
CA ALA A 230 -19.90 17.14 -38.10
C ALA A 230 -19.92 15.62 -37.80
N LEU A 231 -20.55 15.24 -36.69
CA LEU A 231 -20.69 13.86 -36.26
C LEU A 231 -21.70 13.08 -37.12
N THR A 232 -21.30 12.66 -38.32
CA THR A 232 -21.85 11.44 -38.91
C THR A 232 -21.24 10.25 -38.19
N PRO A 233 -22.02 9.44 -37.44
CA PRO A 233 -21.48 8.23 -36.84
C PRO A 233 -21.05 7.28 -37.96
N GLN A 234 -19.78 6.89 -37.98
CA GLN A 234 -19.38 5.73 -38.77
C GLN A 234 -20.05 4.49 -38.17
N PRO A 235 -20.61 3.58 -38.99
CA PRO A 235 -21.19 2.34 -38.47
C PRO A 235 -20.09 1.55 -37.74
N ALA A 236 -20.40 1.06 -36.54
CA ALA A 236 -19.48 0.24 -35.76
C ALA A 236 -19.03 -0.97 -36.60
N GLN A 237 -17.72 -1.16 -36.72
CA GLN A 237 -17.17 -2.27 -37.50
C GLN A 237 -17.35 -3.57 -36.71
N PRO A 238 -17.98 -4.63 -37.27
CA PRO A 238 -18.14 -5.90 -36.56
C PRO A 238 -16.81 -6.44 -36.04
N PHE A 239 -16.79 -6.96 -34.82
CA PHE A 239 -15.56 -7.36 -34.12
C PHE A 239 -14.69 -8.35 -34.91
N ARG A 240 -15.29 -9.22 -35.74
CA ARG A 240 -14.57 -10.14 -36.64
C ARG A 240 -13.71 -9.46 -37.70
N LEU A 241 -14.02 -8.21 -38.06
CA LEU A 241 -13.31 -7.42 -39.09
C LEU A 241 -12.31 -6.41 -38.49
N ARG A 242 -12.11 -6.43 -37.16
CA ARG A 242 -11.22 -5.51 -36.45
C ARG A 242 -9.81 -5.45 -37.03
N PRO A 243 -9.15 -4.29 -37.05
CA PRO A 243 -7.76 -4.19 -37.46
C PRO A 243 -6.82 -4.82 -36.42
N GLN A 244 -5.79 -5.53 -36.90
CA GLN A 244 -4.70 -6.08 -36.09
C GLN A 244 -5.16 -6.99 -34.92
N PRO A 245 -6.01 -8.02 -35.16
CA PRO A 245 -6.31 -9.02 -34.14
C PRO A 245 -5.02 -9.74 -33.70
N HIS A 246 -4.93 -10.07 -32.42
CA HIS A 246 -3.77 -10.76 -31.83
C HIS A 246 -2.41 -10.09 -32.11
N SER A 247 -2.35 -8.75 -32.21
CA SER A 247 -1.07 -8.02 -32.35
C SER A 247 -0.47 -7.64 -30.99
N LEU A 248 0.82 -7.90 -30.80
CA LEU A 248 1.61 -7.36 -29.69
C LEU A 248 1.64 -5.82 -29.72
N VAL A 249 1.45 -5.17 -28.57
CA VAL A 249 1.34 -3.71 -28.43
C VAL A 249 2.43 -3.13 -27.53
N GLU A 250 2.79 -3.82 -26.45
CA GLU A 250 3.79 -3.37 -25.47
C GLU A 250 4.52 -4.60 -24.90
N THR A 251 5.82 -4.46 -24.62
CA THR A 251 6.64 -5.51 -24.00
C THR A 251 7.57 -4.91 -22.95
N LEU A 252 7.52 -5.47 -21.73
CA LEU A 252 8.47 -5.25 -20.67
C LEU A 252 9.45 -6.45 -20.59
N ASN A 253 10.71 -6.16 -20.26
CA ASN A 253 11.82 -7.12 -20.27
C ASN A 253 11.95 -7.93 -21.58
N PRO A 254 12.04 -7.26 -22.76
CA PRO A 254 12.10 -7.93 -24.07
C PRO A 254 13.37 -8.76 -24.30
N HIS A 255 14.37 -8.66 -23.40
CA HIS A 255 15.62 -9.42 -23.41
C HIS A 255 15.45 -10.86 -22.87
N LEU A 256 14.37 -11.13 -22.13
CA LEU A 256 14.02 -12.48 -21.69
C LEU A 256 13.36 -13.24 -22.87
N PRO A 257 13.62 -14.56 -23.05
CA PRO A 257 13.06 -15.34 -24.15
C PRO A 257 11.52 -15.24 -24.25
N SER A 258 11.01 -15.02 -25.47
CA SER A 258 9.57 -15.00 -25.75
C SER A 258 8.97 -16.41 -25.78
N ALA A 259 7.64 -16.54 -25.68
CA ALA A 259 6.97 -17.84 -25.84
C ALA A 259 7.15 -18.50 -27.23
N SER A 260 7.63 -17.75 -28.24
CA SER A 260 8.03 -18.25 -29.56
C SER A 260 9.52 -18.62 -29.67
N ASP A 261 10.28 -18.57 -28.57
CA ASP A 261 11.71 -18.94 -28.55
C ASP A 261 11.87 -20.47 -28.41
N PRO A 262 12.54 -21.16 -29.34
CA PRO A 262 12.66 -22.61 -29.33
C PRO A 262 13.58 -23.17 -28.22
N SER A 263 14.25 -22.31 -27.44
CA SER A 263 15.07 -22.73 -26.30
C SER A 263 14.27 -23.03 -25.02
N ILE A 264 12.98 -22.64 -24.97
CA ILE A 264 12.11 -22.86 -23.80
C ILE A 264 10.81 -23.57 -24.20
N THR A 265 10.24 -24.36 -23.28
CA THR A 265 8.83 -24.78 -23.40
C THR A 265 7.96 -23.81 -22.60
N VAL A 266 6.82 -23.42 -23.16
CA VAL A 266 5.86 -22.51 -22.51
C VAL A 266 4.47 -23.15 -22.49
N GLY A 267 3.71 -22.88 -21.42
CA GLY A 267 2.38 -23.42 -21.23
C GLY A 267 2.35 -24.87 -20.72
N VAL A 268 1.15 -25.42 -20.77
CA VAL A 268 0.77 -26.76 -20.29
C VAL A 268 0.86 -27.74 -21.47
N PRO A 269 1.76 -28.75 -21.44
CA PRO A 269 1.87 -29.73 -22.50
C PRO A 269 0.53 -30.47 -22.78
N PRO A 270 0.22 -30.82 -24.04
CA PRO A 270 -1.06 -31.45 -24.38
C PRO A 270 -1.38 -32.69 -23.53
N GLY A 271 -2.57 -32.70 -22.91
CA GLY A 271 -3.04 -33.81 -22.06
C GLY A 271 -2.35 -33.93 -20.68
N SER A 272 -1.42 -33.03 -20.33
CA SER A 272 -0.75 -33.01 -19.03
C SER A 272 -1.65 -32.48 -17.89
N LYS A 273 -1.16 -32.61 -16.65
CA LYS A 273 -1.81 -32.09 -15.43
C LYS A 273 -1.33 -30.66 -15.14
N GLN A 274 -2.09 -29.94 -14.33
CA GLN A 274 -1.71 -28.62 -13.81
C GLN A 274 -0.33 -28.67 -13.14
N ARG A 275 0.61 -27.84 -13.63
CA ARG A 275 2.00 -27.77 -13.14
C ARG A 275 2.30 -26.64 -12.14
N VAL A 276 1.29 -25.86 -11.76
CA VAL A 276 1.39 -24.80 -10.73
C VAL A 276 0.53 -25.10 -9.50
N THR A 277 1.00 -24.74 -8.33
CA THR A 277 0.24 -24.76 -7.07
C THR A 277 -0.36 -23.38 -6.81
N LEU A 278 -1.57 -23.30 -6.25
CA LEU A 278 -2.16 -22.04 -5.79
C LEU A 278 -2.45 -22.09 -4.29
N SER A 279 -2.02 -21.04 -3.58
CA SER A 279 -2.33 -20.76 -2.17
C SER A 279 -2.92 -19.35 -2.05
N SER A 280 -3.66 -19.07 -0.97
CA SER A 280 -4.24 -17.74 -0.70
C SER A 280 -3.82 -17.29 0.69
N THR A 281 -3.46 -16.02 0.85
CA THR A 281 -3.13 -15.44 2.17
C THR A 281 -4.39 -15.02 2.93
N SER A 282 -5.47 -14.66 2.23
CA SER A 282 -6.78 -14.37 2.82
C SER A 282 -7.68 -15.61 2.89
N ASP A 283 -8.51 -15.71 3.93
CA ASP A 283 -9.64 -16.66 3.99
C ASP A 283 -10.86 -16.08 3.26
N PRO A 284 -11.34 -16.68 2.15
CA PRO A 284 -12.47 -16.15 1.39
C PRO A 284 -13.77 -16.00 2.21
N ARG A 285 -13.91 -16.71 3.33
CA ARG A 285 -15.09 -16.61 4.22
C ARG A 285 -15.19 -15.26 4.93
N GLN A 286 -14.09 -14.51 5.05
CA GLN A 286 -14.12 -13.16 5.62
C GLN A 286 -14.89 -12.17 4.71
N TYR A 287 -14.99 -12.46 3.42
CA TYR A 287 -15.67 -11.61 2.43
C TYR A 287 -17.19 -11.86 2.37
N ASP A 288 -17.72 -12.95 2.96
CA ASP A 288 -19.15 -13.28 3.03
C ASP A 288 -19.84 -12.52 4.19
N TYR A 289 -19.71 -11.18 4.16
CA TYR A 289 -20.17 -10.28 5.22
C TYR A 289 -21.44 -9.50 4.81
N ARG A 290 -22.14 -8.94 5.81
CA ARG A 290 -23.40 -8.22 5.59
C ARG A 290 -23.17 -6.73 5.33
N TYR A 291 -23.01 -6.37 4.06
CA TYR A 291 -22.71 -5.01 3.60
C TYR A 291 -23.90 -4.03 3.53
N MET A 292 -25.15 -4.51 3.55
CA MET A 292 -26.34 -3.64 3.33
C MET A 292 -26.69 -2.71 4.51
N PHE A 293 -25.91 -2.72 5.60
CA PHE A 293 -26.09 -1.82 6.74
C PHE A 293 -24.79 -1.67 7.54
N GLU A 294 -24.29 -0.44 7.64
CA GLU A 294 -23.16 -0.08 8.48
C GLU A 294 -23.58 0.89 9.60
N LYS A 295 -23.03 0.74 10.80
CA LYS A 295 -23.22 1.73 11.87
C LYS A 295 -22.23 2.88 11.69
N VAL A 296 -22.69 4.12 11.83
CA VAL A 296 -21.85 5.32 11.79
C VAL A 296 -20.69 5.24 12.80
N SER A 297 -20.92 4.64 13.99
CA SER A 297 -19.86 4.40 14.98
C SER A 297 -18.75 3.51 14.41
N GLN A 298 -19.09 2.33 13.86
CA GLN A 298 -18.14 1.37 13.31
C GLN A 298 -17.41 1.92 12.07
N ARG A 299 -18.11 2.66 11.18
CA ARG A 299 -17.47 3.39 10.07
C ARG A 299 -16.44 4.40 10.58
N SER A 300 -16.78 5.11 11.66
CA SER A 300 -15.88 6.08 12.29
C SER A 300 -14.80 5.46 13.17
N GLU A 301 -14.83 4.15 13.40
CA GLU A 301 -13.84 3.36 14.16
C GLU A 301 -12.79 2.85 13.17
N ALA A 302 -13.23 2.15 12.11
CA ALA A 302 -12.35 1.72 11.01
C ALA A 302 -11.63 2.88 10.29
N LEU A 303 -12.23 4.08 10.21
CA LEU A 303 -11.58 5.28 9.66
C LEU A 303 -10.57 5.95 10.62
N ASP A 304 -10.54 5.54 11.88
CA ASP A 304 -9.65 6.04 12.93
C ASP A 304 -8.46 5.08 13.06
N ASP A 305 -8.74 3.77 13.12
CA ASP A 305 -7.77 2.66 13.10
C ASP A 305 -6.73 2.83 11.98
N LEU A 306 -7.17 3.22 10.76
CA LEU A 306 -6.28 3.43 9.61
C LEU A 306 -5.26 4.57 9.81
N ILE A 307 -5.59 5.59 10.59
CA ILE A 307 -4.67 6.69 10.90
C ILE A 307 -3.63 6.22 11.92
N ASP A 308 -4.05 5.46 12.92
CA ASP A 308 -3.16 4.94 13.97
C ASP A 308 -2.26 3.79 13.47
N ASP A 309 -2.77 2.84 12.68
CA ASP A 309 -2.00 1.81 11.96
C ASP A 309 -0.85 2.43 11.13
N PHE A 310 -1.17 3.50 10.40
CA PHE A 310 -0.21 4.22 9.57
C PHE A 310 0.76 5.04 10.42
N ALA A 311 0.31 5.61 11.55
CA ALA A 311 1.17 6.29 12.50
C ALA A 311 2.22 5.34 13.11
N GLU A 312 1.84 4.13 13.49
CA GLU A 312 2.79 3.11 13.96
C GLU A 312 3.79 2.73 12.85
N SER A 313 3.32 2.35 11.65
CA SER A 313 4.21 1.93 10.57
C SER A 313 5.17 3.03 10.08
N VAL A 314 4.81 4.31 10.20
CA VAL A 314 5.71 5.43 9.85
C VAL A 314 6.68 5.75 10.99
N LYS A 315 6.22 5.71 12.26
CA LYS A 315 7.10 5.94 13.42
C LYS A 315 8.26 4.95 13.44
N ASP A 316 7.98 3.67 13.23
CA ASP A 316 9.00 2.62 13.26
C ASP A 316 9.98 2.75 12.09
N ALA A 317 9.50 3.03 10.88
CA ALA A 317 10.35 3.15 9.69
C ALA A 317 11.26 4.39 9.69
N TYR A 318 10.82 5.50 10.31
CA TYR A 318 11.59 6.76 10.34
C TYR A 318 12.20 7.10 11.72
N GLY A 319 12.05 6.22 12.72
CA GLY A 319 12.57 6.42 14.08
C GLY A 319 11.92 7.58 14.84
N ILE A 320 10.65 7.87 14.58
CA ILE A 320 9.93 9.00 15.20
C ILE A 320 9.41 8.57 16.57
N THR A 321 9.98 9.14 17.63
CA THR A 321 9.60 8.83 19.02
C THR A 321 8.19 9.31 19.37
N GLU A 322 7.86 10.55 19.00
CA GLU A 322 6.64 11.25 19.41
C GLU A 322 5.97 11.96 18.23
N LEU A 323 4.64 12.02 18.27
CA LEU A 323 3.79 12.77 17.35
C LEU A 323 3.01 13.83 18.14
N GLY A 324 2.84 15.02 17.57
CA GLY A 324 2.05 16.10 18.15
C GLY A 324 0.67 16.23 17.51
N ASP A 325 -0.31 16.73 18.27
CA ASP A 325 -1.60 17.18 17.71
C ASP A 325 -1.39 18.44 16.86
N PRO A 326 -1.57 18.39 15.52
CA PRO A 326 -1.32 19.51 14.64
C PRO A 326 -2.33 20.66 14.83
N HIS A 327 -3.38 20.47 15.63
CA HIS A 327 -4.36 21.50 15.95
C HIS A 327 -3.90 22.46 17.06
N PHE A 328 -2.98 22.06 17.95
CA PHE A 328 -2.40 22.97 18.94
C PHE A 328 -1.37 23.92 18.32
N VAL A 329 -1.16 25.08 18.94
CA VAL A 329 -0.14 26.05 18.52
C VAL A 329 1.25 25.50 18.85
N SER A 330 2.17 25.57 17.89
CA SER A 330 3.58 25.21 18.09
C SER A 330 4.51 26.25 17.45
N GLU A 331 5.55 26.64 18.20
CA GLU A 331 6.62 27.51 17.69
C GLU A 331 7.66 26.68 16.90
N GLU A 332 8.01 25.51 17.43
CA GLU A 332 8.88 24.53 16.78
C GLU A 332 8.12 23.57 15.84
N PRO A 333 8.78 22.99 14.82
CA PRO A 333 8.21 21.95 13.97
C PRO A 333 8.01 20.63 14.70
N VAL A 334 6.79 20.10 14.66
CA VAL A 334 6.41 18.78 15.18
C VAL A 334 6.12 17.81 14.02
N TYR A 335 6.27 16.50 14.27
CA TYR A 335 5.72 15.48 13.38
C TYR A 335 4.25 15.24 13.74
N ALA A 336 3.38 15.16 12.74
CA ALA A 336 1.96 14.86 12.89
C ALA A 336 1.53 13.87 11.81
N VAL A 337 0.59 12.98 12.15
CA VAL A 337 -0.01 12.00 11.23
C VAL A 337 -1.51 12.26 11.11
N GLY A 338 -2.05 12.05 9.92
CA GLY A 338 -3.48 12.19 9.68
C GLY A 338 -3.91 11.88 8.25
N ARG A 339 -5.23 11.90 8.04
CA ARG A 339 -5.86 11.78 6.72
C ARG A 339 -5.98 13.16 6.06
N ILE A 340 -5.62 13.25 4.79
CA ILE A 340 -5.90 14.40 3.92
C ILE A 340 -7.40 14.43 3.61
N LEU A 341 -8.02 15.59 3.84
CA LEU A 341 -9.37 15.91 3.41
C LEU A 341 -9.36 17.13 2.49
N SER A 342 -10.23 17.13 1.49
CA SER A 342 -10.68 18.33 0.78
C SER A 342 -12.08 18.73 1.27
N PRO A 343 -12.52 19.99 1.10
CA PRO A 343 -13.95 20.32 1.20
C PRO A 343 -14.74 19.49 0.17
N PRO A 344 -16.03 19.19 0.40
CA PRO A 344 -16.88 18.50 -0.57
C PRO A 344 -16.97 19.28 -1.89
N THR A 345 -16.97 18.55 -3.00
CA THR A 345 -16.56 19.05 -4.33
C THR A 345 -17.66 18.97 -5.40
N ASP A 346 -18.90 19.34 -5.07
CA ASP A 346 -20.09 19.37 -5.95
C ASP A 346 -19.85 20.08 -7.31
N SER A 347 -18.78 20.87 -7.47
CA SER A 347 -18.33 21.38 -8.78
C SER A 347 -16.83 21.67 -8.93
N SER A 348 -16.06 21.80 -7.84
CA SER A 348 -14.66 22.25 -7.89
C SER A 348 -13.68 21.18 -7.40
N LYS A 349 -12.70 20.79 -8.24
CA LYS A 349 -11.57 19.95 -7.81
C LYS A 349 -10.87 20.52 -6.58
N ALA A 350 -10.36 19.64 -5.73
CA ALA A 350 -9.54 20.02 -4.58
C ALA A 350 -8.34 20.89 -5.01
N THR A 351 -7.91 21.80 -4.14
CA THR A 351 -6.80 22.73 -4.41
C THR A 351 -5.76 22.68 -3.30
N ALA A 352 -4.51 23.03 -3.64
CA ALA A 352 -3.38 23.10 -2.68
C ALA A 352 -3.64 24.00 -1.45
N ASN A 353 -4.57 24.97 -1.57
CA ASN A 353 -4.93 25.91 -0.51
C ASN A 353 -6.18 25.51 0.29
N SER A 354 -6.86 24.43 -0.12
CA SER A 354 -8.13 23.96 0.45
C SER A 354 -8.00 22.54 1.02
N LEU A 355 -6.86 22.23 1.63
CA LEU A 355 -6.63 20.94 2.28
C LEU A 355 -6.79 21.07 3.80
N TYR A 356 -7.19 19.98 4.42
CA TYR A 356 -7.24 19.81 5.86
C TYR A 356 -6.56 18.50 6.24
N LEU A 357 -5.93 18.49 7.41
CA LEU A 357 -5.42 17.28 8.03
C LEU A 357 -6.38 16.88 9.16
N GLU A 358 -6.84 15.64 9.14
CA GLU A 358 -7.64 15.01 10.17
C GLU A 358 -6.76 14.04 10.97
N SER A 359 -6.52 14.34 12.24
CA SER A 359 -5.80 13.44 13.17
C SER A 359 -6.74 12.37 13.73
N SER A 360 -6.18 11.26 14.24
CA SER A 360 -6.97 10.23 14.93
C SER A 360 -7.58 10.76 16.25
N ARG A 361 -8.52 10.01 16.82
CA ARG A 361 -9.00 10.28 18.19
C ARG A 361 -7.89 10.21 19.22
N PHE A 362 -6.96 9.27 19.06
CA PHE A 362 -5.83 9.11 19.98
C PHE A 362 -4.85 10.28 19.90
N LEU A 363 -4.44 10.69 18.69
CA LEU A 363 -3.45 11.75 18.52
C LEU A 363 -4.01 13.17 18.74
N GLY A 364 -5.24 13.44 18.30
CA GLY A 364 -5.79 14.80 18.30
C GLY A 364 -7.31 14.89 18.46
N ALA A 365 -7.94 13.89 19.08
CA ALA A 365 -9.39 13.83 19.33
C ALA A 365 -10.27 13.95 18.05
N GLY A 366 -9.78 13.49 16.89
CA GLY A 366 -10.52 13.56 15.63
C GLY A 366 -10.65 14.98 15.06
N LYS A 367 -9.82 15.92 15.52
CA LYS A 367 -9.85 17.32 15.06
C LYS A 367 -9.34 17.44 13.63
N ARG A 368 -9.81 18.51 12.98
CA ARG A 368 -9.33 18.94 11.67
C ARG A 368 -8.59 20.27 11.82
N VAL A 369 -7.51 20.45 11.07
CA VAL A 369 -6.76 21.72 10.96
C VAL A 369 -6.54 22.03 9.48
N SER A 370 -6.54 23.30 9.09
CA SER A 370 -6.21 23.67 7.70
C SER A 370 -4.75 23.34 7.43
N LEU A 371 -4.48 22.64 6.34
CA LEU A 371 -3.15 22.21 5.95
C LEU A 371 -2.64 23.12 4.82
N ARG A 372 -1.43 23.63 4.95
CA ARG A 372 -0.71 24.34 3.89
C ARG A 372 0.70 23.82 3.77
N PHE A 373 1.20 23.71 2.56
CA PHE A 373 2.60 23.38 2.32
C PHE A 373 3.45 24.65 2.22
N ALA A 374 4.69 24.59 2.69
CA ALA A 374 5.67 25.65 2.52
C ALA A 374 5.95 25.93 1.03
N PRO A 375 6.52 27.10 0.67
CA PRO A 375 6.89 27.40 -0.71
C PRO A 375 7.86 26.38 -1.31
N THR A 376 7.73 26.14 -2.62
CA THR A 376 8.71 25.35 -3.39
C THR A 376 10.11 25.95 -3.24
N GLY A 377 11.11 25.12 -2.92
CA GLY A 377 12.45 25.56 -2.50
C GLY A 377 12.65 25.62 -0.98
N THR A 378 11.60 25.37 -0.19
CA THR A 378 11.72 25.11 1.27
C THR A 378 10.95 23.85 1.70
N LEU A 379 9.84 23.53 1.03
CA LEU A 379 9.12 22.28 1.21
C LEU A 379 9.98 21.07 0.79
N LYS A 380 10.12 20.10 1.69
CA LYS A 380 10.85 18.85 1.45
C LYS A 380 9.97 17.62 1.38
N VAL A 381 10.48 16.55 0.76
CA VAL A 381 9.90 15.20 0.76
C VAL A 381 10.96 14.18 1.14
N ARG A 382 10.67 13.34 2.12
CA ARG A 382 11.54 12.29 2.65
C ARG A 382 10.99 10.91 2.27
N GLY A 383 11.87 10.04 1.79
CA GLY A 383 11.49 8.75 1.21
C GLY A 383 10.86 8.89 -0.18
N GLY A 384 10.33 7.78 -0.71
CA GLY A 384 9.96 7.67 -2.12
C GLY A 384 11.19 7.42 -3.03
N ALA A 385 10.97 7.49 -4.34
CA ALA A 385 12.01 7.16 -5.33
C ALA A 385 13.20 8.15 -5.32
N PRO A 386 14.46 7.69 -5.50
CA PRO A 386 15.62 8.58 -5.61
C PRO A 386 15.46 9.63 -6.73
N GLY A 387 15.84 10.88 -6.45
CA GLY A 387 15.68 12.01 -7.36
C GLY A 387 14.27 12.63 -7.37
N VAL A 388 13.46 12.37 -6.35
CA VAL A 388 12.07 12.84 -6.24
C VAL A 388 11.98 14.39 -6.19
N LYS A 389 11.07 14.96 -6.98
CA LYS A 389 10.86 16.43 -7.12
C LYS A 389 9.49 16.91 -6.62
N GLY A 390 8.84 16.10 -5.79
CA GLY A 390 7.47 16.33 -5.35
C GLY A 390 6.69 15.04 -5.08
N PHE A 391 5.51 15.19 -4.50
CA PHE A 391 4.64 14.11 -4.07
C PHE A 391 3.19 14.38 -4.49
N GLY A 392 2.38 13.32 -4.60
CA GLY A 392 0.94 13.42 -4.75
C GLY A 392 0.22 13.35 -3.40
N VAL A 393 -0.90 14.06 -3.26
CA VAL A 393 -1.91 13.84 -2.20
C VAL A 393 -3.30 13.81 -2.83
N PHE A 394 -4.26 13.15 -2.17
CA PHE A 394 -5.64 12.99 -2.64
C PHE A 394 -6.57 12.80 -1.42
N PRO A 395 -7.91 12.95 -1.55
CA PRO A 395 -8.84 12.73 -0.44
C PRO A 395 -8.76 11.30 0.11
N GLY A 396 -8.49 11.16 1.41
CA GLY A 396 -8.26 9.87 2.06
C GLY A 396 -6.79 9.53 2.28
N CYS A 397 -5.86 10.15 1.53
CA CYS A 397 -4.42 9.90 1.62
C CYS A 397 -3.92 10.09 3.06
N LEU A 398 -3.32 9.03 3.62
CA LEU A 398 -2.71 9.05 4.96
C LEU A 398 -1.30 9.62 4.84
N VAL A 399 -1.03 10.71 5.57
CA VAL A 399 0.26 11.42 5.48
C VAL A 399 0.90 11.57 6.84
N CYS A 400 2.23 11.51 6.86
CA CYS A 400 3.04 12.01 7.96
C CYS A 400 3.70 13.31 7.48
N VAL A 401 3.50 14.37 8.25
CA VAL A 401 3.98 15.71 7.93
C VAL A 401 4.77 16.27 9.11
N LYS A 402 5.78 17.06 8.80
CA LYS A 402 6.55 17.83 9.76
C LYS A 402 6.31 19.31 9.48
N GLY A 403 5.98 20.06 10.52
CA GLY A 403 5.54 21.44 10.35
C GLY A 403 5.06 22.04 11.66
N LYS A 404 4.50 23.24 11.59
CA LYS A 404 4.09 24.00 12.79
C LYS A 404 2.84 24.82 12.58
N ASN A 405 2.19 25.15 13.69
CA ASN A 405 0.92 25.88 13.75
C ASN A 405 1.09 27.19 14.55
N GLY A 406 2.15 27.95 14.24
CA GLY A 406 2.59 29.10 15.06
C GLY A 406 1.62 30.28 15.15
N GLY A 407 0.56 30.32 14.33
CA GLY A 407 -0.50 31.33 14.40
C GLY A 407 -1.86 30.80 14.88
N GLY A 408 -2.00 29.49 15.09
CA GLY A 408 -3.29 28.82 15.33
C GLY A 408 -4.10 28.58 14.05
N GLY A 409 -4.87 27.48 14.04
CA GLY A 409 -5.83 27.13 12.99
C GLY A 409 -5.25 26.66 11.63
N VAL A 410 -3.94 26.80 11.39
CA VAL A 410 -3.28 26.42 10.13
C VAL A 410 -1.95 25.74 10.41
N PHE A 411 -1.83 24.46 10.07
CA PHE A 411 -0.57 23.72 10.12
C PHE A 411 0.20 23.92 8.81
N VAL A 412 1.39 24.51 8.91
CA VAL A 412 2.29 24.76 7.78
C VAL A 412 3.35 23.67 7.73
N VAL A 413 3.29 22.85 6.67
CA VAL A 413 4.18 21.71 6.43
C VAL A 413 5.49 22.16 5.79
N GLU A 414 6.60 21.82 6.44
CA GLU A 414 7.96 22.08 5.98
C GLU A 414 8.57 20.83 5.30
N GLU A 415 8.17 19.62 5.72
CA GLU A 415 8.68 18.34 5.20
C GLU A 415 7.58 17.26 5.23
N VAL A 416 7.42 16.49 4.15
CA VAL A 416 6.47 15.36 4.05
C VAL A 416 7.23 14.03 4.06
N LEU A 417 6.76 13.06 4.84
CA LEU A 417 7.32 11.71 4.88
C LEU A 417 6.43 10.77 4.06
N MET A 418 7.00 10.17 3.02
CA MET A 418 6.31 9.19 2.19
C MET A 418 6.08 7.88 2.96
N PRO A 419 5.02 7.10 2.63
CA PRO A 419 4.84 5.77 3.21
C PRO A 419 6.08 4.89 2.98
N PRO A 420 6.54 4.11 3.98
CA PRO A 420 7.68 3.22 3.82
C PRO A 420 7.33 2.02 2.92
N PRO A 421 8.26 1.55 2.06
CA PRO A 421 8.02 0.37 1.23
C PRO A 421 7.74 -0.87 2.09
N SER A 422 6.97 -1.82 1.56
CA SER A 422 6.85 -3.16 2.15
C SER A 422 8.14 -3.96 1.93
N ALA A 423 8.40 -4.94 2.79
CA ALA A 423 9.45 -5.93 2.56
C ALA A 423 9.16 -6.73 1.29
N LEU A 424 10.20 -7.22 0.60
CA LEU A 424 10.04 -8.04 -0.61
C LEU A 424 9.63 -9.48 -0.24
N ALA A 425 8.96 -10.16 -1.16
CA ALA A 425 8.54 -11.54 -0.97
C ALA A 425 9.76 -12.50 -1.04
N GLN A 426 9.82 -13.45 -0.10
CA GLN A 426 10.92 -14.41 0.07
C GLN A 426 10.36 -15.81 0.32
N THR A 427 11.05 -16.83 -0.22
CA THR A 427 10.73 -18.26 -0.08
C THR A 427 12.03 -19.03 0.18
N PRO A 428 12.02 -20.15 0.93
CA PRO A 428 13.18 -21.03 1.08
C PRO A 428 13.73 -21.51 -0.28
N VAL A 429 15.05 -21.63 -0.40
CA VAL A 429 15.71 -22.05 -1.65
C VAL A 429 15.33 -23.47 -2.08
N ASP A 430 15.05 -24.39 -1.16
CA ASP A 430 14.59 -25.76 -1.48
C ASP A 430 13.14 -25.76 -2.03
N GLU A 431 12.25 -24.95 -1.47
CA GLU A 431 10.92 -24.70 -2.06
C GLU A 431 11.02 -24.02 -3.44
N LEU A 432 11.90 -23.03 -3.62
CA LEU A 432 12.14 -22.40 -4.95
C LEU A 432 12.67 -23.42 -5.97
N LEU A 433 13.62 -24.28 -5.58
CA LEU A 433 14.10 -25.38 -6.43
C LEU A 433 12.99 -26.37 -6.76
N GLN A 434 12.12 -26.73 -5.80
CA GLN A 434 10.96 -27.60 -6.07
C GLN A 434 9.95 -26.95 -7.02
N PHE A 435 9.63 -25.67 -6.84
CA PHE A 435 8.68 -24.95 -7.67
C PHE A 435 9.20 -24.76 -9.10
N GLN A 436 10.47 -24.36 -9.26
CA GLN A 436 11.02 -23.95 -10.56
C GLN A 436 11.69 -25.08 -11.34
N HIS A 437 12.42 -25.95 -10.65
CA HIS A 437 13.31 -26.96 -11.25
C HIS A 437 12.87 -28.41 -10.99
N GLY A 438 11.91 -28.64 -10.08
CA GLY A 438 11.28 -29.94 -9.86
C GLY A 438 10.32 -30.36 -10.98
N ASP A 439 9.87 -31.63 -10.94
CA ASP A 439 9.13 -32.38 -11.98
C ASP A 439 7.97 -31.67 -12.68
N LYS A 440 7.39 -30.64 -12.04
CA LYS A 440 6.27 -29.86 -12.58
C LYS A 440 6.71 -28.86 -13.63
N LEU A 441 7.63 -27.95 -13.30
CA LEU A 441 8.11 -26.91 -14.23
C LEU A 441 9.39 -27.34 -14.95
N ALA A 442 10.26 -28.13 -14.30
CA ALA A 442 11.49 -28.67 -14.88
C ALA A 442 12.37 -27.61 -15.58
N GLY A 443 12.50 -26.42 -14.99
CA GLY A 443 13.27 -25.31 -15.56
C GLY A 443 12.55 -24.53 -16.67
N ASN A 444 11.28 -24.80 -16.96
CA ASN A 444 10.51 -24.11 -18.00
C ASN A 444 9.66 -22.96 -17.42
N PRO A 445 9.73 -21.74 -17.98
CA PRO A 445 9.05 -20.55 -17.44
C PRO A 445 7.55 -20.73 -17.17
N LEU A 446 7.05 -20.15 -16.09
CA LEU A 446 5.63 -20.17 -15.69
C LEU A 446 4.84 -19.12 -16.50
N SER A 447 3.73 -19.52 -17.10
CA SER A 447 2.95 -18.69 -18.04
C SER A 447 1.57 -18.31 -17.52
N MET A 448 1.21 -17.03 -17.66
CA MET A 448 -0.07 -16.48 -17.21
C MET A 448 -0.71 -15.61 -18.29
N VAL A 449 -2.00 -15.77 -18.52
CA VAL A 449 -2.84 -14.87 -19.33
C VAL A 449 -3.79 -14.12 -18.39
N VAL A 450 -3.91 -12.81 -18.57
CA VAL A 450 -4.68 -11.91 -17.71
C VAL A 450 -5.58 -11.02 -18.56
N ALA A 451 -6.90 -11.07 -18.32
CA ALA A 451 -7.87 -10.21 -18.98
C ALA A 451 -8.93 -9.70 -17.99
N ALA A 452 -9.48 -8.52 -18.25
CA ALA A 452 -10.54 -7.91 -17.47
C ALA A 452 -11.73 -7.52 -18.35
N GLY A 453 -12.94 -7.64 -17.80
CA GLY A 453 -14.18 -7.27 -18.47
C GLY A 453 -14.33 -5.76 -18.69
N PRO A 454 -15.19 -5.30 -19.62
CA PRO A 454 -16.25 -6.09 -20.26
C PRO A 454 -15.77 -7.13 -21.28
N TYR A 455 -16.57 -8.18 -21.45
CA TYR A 455 -16.26 -9.34 -22.31
C TYR A 455 -17.08 -9.40 -23.61
N THR A 456 -17.90 -8.37 -23.87
CA THR A 456 -18.69 -8.14 -25.08
C THR A 456 -18.66 -6.65 -25.43
N LEU A 457 -19.10 -6.29 -26.64
CA LEU A 457 -19.24 -4.89 -27.08
C LEU A 457 -20.58 -4.31 -26.58
N ASP A 458 -20.73 -2.98 -26.59
CA ASP A 458 -21.99 -2.31 -26.21
C ASP A 458 -23.11 -2.56 -27.23
N ASP A 459 -22.75 -2.91 -28.47
CA ASP A 459 -23.67 -3.16 -29.59
C ASP A 459 -24.42 -4.50 -29.49
N ASP A 460 -23.88 -5.50 -28.78
CA ASP A 460 -24.49 -6.83 -28.67
C ASP A 460 -24.08 -7.64 -27.40
N LEU A 461 -24.69 -8.81 -27.24
CA LEU A 461 -24.37 -9.79 -26.19
C LEU A 461 -23.86 -11.12 -26.81
N ASN A 462 -23.08 -11.04 -27.89
CA ASN A 462 -22.51 -12.22 -28.57
C ASN A 462 -21.16 -12.69 -27.96
N TYR A 463 -20.54 -11.87 -27.10
CA TYR A 463 -19.28 -12.20 -26.40
C TYR A 463 -18.12 -12.60 -27.34
N GLU A 464 -18.05 -12.02 -28.53
CA GLU A 464 -16.98 -12.28 -29.50
C GLU A 464 -15.55 -11.99 -28.95
N PRO A 465 -15.32 -10.96 -28.11
CA PRO A 465 -14.03 -10.76 -27.46
C PRO A 465 -13.62 -11.92 -26.53
N LEU A 466 -14.56 -12.47 -25.75
CA LEU A 466 -14.31 -13.64 -24.90
C LEU A 466 -14.09 -14.92 -25.73
N GLU A 467 -14.82 -15.09 -26.84
CA GLU A 467 -14.59 -16.18 -27.78
C GLU A 467 -13.16 -16.14 -28.35
N ALA A 468 -12.70 -14.98 -28.80
CA ALA A 468 -11.32 -14.81 -29.26
C ALA A 468 -10.30 -15.16 -28.16
N LEU A 469 -10.51 -14.68 -26.93
CA LEU A 469 -9.60 -14.94 -25.80
C LEU A 469 -9.56 -16.44 -25.45
N VAL A 470 -10.70 -17.13 -25.49
CA VAL A 470 -10.76 -18.57 -25.21
C VAL A 470 -10.04 -19.39 -26.29
N ASN A 471 -10.09 -18.97 -27.55
CA ASN A 471 -9.30 -19.64 -28.60
C ASN A 471 -7.79 -19.42 -28.38
N VAL A 472 -7.34 -18.21 -28.05
CA VAL A 472 -5.94 -17.93 -27.65
C VAL A 472 -5.49 -18.81 -26.48
N VAL A 473 -6.32 -18.98 -25.44
CA VAL A 473 -5.99 -19.82 -24.27
C VAL A 473 -5.98 -21.32 -24.62
N ILE A 474 -6.83 -21.77 -25.55
CA ILE A 474 -6.85 -23.16 -26.00
C ILE A 474 -5.61 -23.51 -26.84
N ASP A 475 -5.18 -22.57 -27.69
CA ASP A 475 -4.00 -22.72 -28.56
C ASP A 475 -2.69 -22.63 -27.75
N GLU A 476 -2.53 -21.59 -26.91
CA GLU A 476 -1.29 -21.32 -26.16
C GLU A 476 -1.18 -22.08 -24.83
N ARG A 477 -2.30 -22.62 -24.31
CA ARG A 477 -2.38 -23.41 -23.06
C ARG A 477 -1.60 -22.83 -21.87
N PRO A 478 -1.85 -21.57 -21.43
CA PRO A 478 -1.12 -20.99 -20.29
C PRO A 478 -1.34 -21.78 -18.99
N ASP A 479 -0.42 -21.69 -18.05
CA ASP A 479 -0.52 -22.34 -16.73
C ASP A 479 -1.61 -21.73 -15.86
N VAL A 480 -1.81 -20.42 -16.00
CA VAL A 480 -2.88 -19.66 -15.33
C VAL A 480 -3.64 -18.80 -16.32
N LEU A 481 -4.97 -18.81 -16.23
CA LEU A 481 -5.84 -17.80 -16.83
C LEU A 481 -6.51 -17.01 -15.72
N ILE A 482 -6.24 -15.71 -15.61
CA ILE A 482 -6.86 -14.80 -14.65
C ILE A 482 -7.88 -13.94 -15.37
N LEU A 483 -9.13 -14.01 -14.92
CA LEU A 483 -10.26 -13.23 -15.45
C LEU A 483 -10.86 -12.35 -14.35
N LEU A 484 -10.88 -11.04 -14.57
CA LEU A 484 -11.52 -10.08 -13.68
C LEU A 484 -12.82 -9.56 -14.30
N GLY A 485 -13.89 -9.46 -13.52
CA GLY A 485 -15.18 -8.95 -13.97
C GLY A 485 -15.15 -7.47 -14.41
N PRO A 486 -16.24 -6.94 -14.99
CA PRO A 486 -17.56 -7.58 -15.07
C PRO A 486 -17.72 -8.56 -16.24
N PHE A 487 -18.36 -9.69 -15.96
CA PHE A 487 -18.76 -10.74 -16.91
C PHE A 487 -20.15 -10.49 -17.48
N VAL A 488 -21.12 -10.12 -16.63
CA VAL A 488 -22.43 -9.61 -17.07
C VAL A 488 -22.57 -8.21 -16.47
N ASP A 489 -22.11 -7.22 -17.24
CA ASP A 489 -21.95 -5.84 -16.79
C ASP A 489 -23.31 -5.14 -16.62
N SER A 490 -23.59 -4.71 -15.39
CA SER A 490 -24.78 -3.91 -15.05
C SER A 490 -24.84 -2.55 -15.75
N GLN A 491 -23.72 -2.07 -16.31
CA GLN A 491 -23.67 -0.85 -17.12
C GLN A 491 -23.78 -1.10 -18.63
N HIS A 492 -23.80 -2.35 -19.11
CA HIS A 492 -23.97 -2.64 -20.54
C HIS A 492 -25.31 -2.08 -21.03
N PRO A 493 -25.39 -1.37 -22.18
CA PRO A 493 -26.61 -0.65 -22.57
C PRO A 493 -27.86 -1.52 -22.66
N MET A 494 -27.75 -2.77 -23.13
CA MET A 494 -28.90 -3.69 -23.21
C MET A 494 -29.33 -4.19 -21.82
N ILE A 495 -28.38 -4.41 -20.91
CA ILE A 495 -28.66 -4.83 -19.53
C ILE A 495 -29.29 -3.68 -18.74
N ALA A 496 -28.70 -2.49 -18.79
CA ALA A 496 -29.14 -1.31 -18.05
C ALA A 496 -30.52 -0.79 -18.49
N THR A 497 -30.89 -0.97 -19.77
CA THR A 497 -32.22 -0.61 -20.29
C THR A 497 -33.26 -1.73 -20.16
N GLY A 498 -32.86 -2.94 -19.73
CA GLY A 498 -33.74 -4.11 -19.72
C GLY A 498 -34.09 -4.66 -21.10
N ALA A 499 -33.33 -4.32 -22.14
CA ALA A 499 -33.50 -4.79 -23.52
C ALA A 499 -32.97 -6.23 -23.72
N VAL A 500 -33.24 -7.14 -22.77
CA VAL A 500 -32.80 -8.54 -22.76
C VAL A 500 -33.93 -9.49 -22.38
N LEU A 501 -33.93 -10.67 -23.00
CA LEU A 501 -34.96 -11.71 -22.78
C LEU A 501 -34.50 -12.85 -21.85
N LYS A 502 -33.22 -12.88 -21.47
CA LYS A 502 -32.62 -13.84 -20.54
C LYS A 502 -32.35 -13.15 -19.20
N VAL A 503 -32.43 -13.89 -18.09
CA VAL A 503 -31.94 -13.40 -16.79
C VAL A 503 -30.39 -13.38 -16.76
N PRO A 504 -29.75 -12.49 -15.98
CA PRO A 504 -28.28 -12.34 -15.96
C PRO A 504 -27.51 -13.64 -15.71
N THR A 505 -28.04 -14.55 -14.89
CA THR A 505 -27.40 -15.85 -14.60
C THR A 505 -27.37 -16.78 -15.81
N ASP A 506 -28.39 -16.71 -16.67
CA ASP A 506 -28.46 -17.55 -17.87
C ASP A 506 -27.61 -16.96 -19.00
N ILE A 507 -27.49 -15.62 -19.08
CA ILE A 507 -26.48 -14.96 -19.93
C ILE A 507 -25.06 -15.42 -19.52
N PHE A 508 -24.74 -15.42 -18.22
CA PHE A 508 -23.45 -15.90 -17.74
C PHE A 508 -23.23 -17.39 -18.07
N ARG A 509 -24.25 -18.24 -17.88
CA ARG A 509 -24.15 -19.67 -18.17
C ARG A 509 -23.89 -19.93 -19.66
N ASP A 510 -24.70 -19.33 -20.51
CA ASP A 510 -24.68 -19.54 -21.96
C ASP A 510 -23.40 -18.96 -22.58
N GLU A 511 -22.95 -17.79 -22.13
CA GLU A 511 -21.86 -17.07 -22.80
C GLU A 511 -20.50 -17.22 -22.11
N VAL A 512 -20.45 -17.34 -20.78
CA VAL A 512 -19.18 -17.38 -20.01
C VAL A 512 -18.85 -18.81 -19.58
N THR A 513 -19.77 -19.48 -18.87
CA THR A 513 -19.54 -20.85 -18.37
C THR A 513 -19.27 -21.85 -19.49
N SER A 514 -20.01 -21.77 -20.60
CA SER A 514 -19.80 -22.62 -21.79
C SER A 514 -18.38 -22.48 -22.38
N ARG A 515 -17.88 -21.25 -22.47
CA ARG A 515 -16.55 -20.94 -23.02
C ARG A 515 -15.43 -21.32 -22.06
N LEU A 516 -15.62 -21.16 -20.75
CA LEU A 516 -14.68 -21.67 -19.73
C LEU A 516 -14.66 -23.21 -19.66
N GLN A 517 -15.79 -23.87 -19.94
CA GLN A 517 -15.83 -25.33 -20.07
C GLN A 517 -14.98 -25.80 -21.28
N ARG A 518 -15.06 -25.13 -22.44
CA ARG A 518 -14.17 -25.44 -23.58
C ARG A 518 -12.67 -25.31 -23.23
N VAL A 519 -12.27 -24.33 -22.42
CA VAL A 519 -10.89 -24.24 -21.91
C VAL A 519 -10.55 -25.45 -21.04
N VAL A 520 -11.43 -25.82 -20.10
CA VAL A 520 -11.24 -27.00 -19.22
C VAL A 520 -11.12 -28.31 -20.00
N GLU A 521 -11.82 -28.44 -21.12
CA GLU A 521 -11.80 -29.64 -21.98
C GLU A 521 -10.53 -29.71 -22.85
N ASN A 522 -10.08 -28.58 -23.41
CA ASN A 522 -8.97 -28.55 -24.38
C ASN A 522 -7.60 -28.22 -23.75
N SER A 523 -7.58 -27.64 -22.55
CA SER A 523 -6.40 -27.39 -21.71
C SER A 523 -6.66 -27.74 -20.23
N PRO A 524 -6.81 -29.03 -19.89
CA PRO A 524 -7.24 -29.48 -18.56
C PRO A 524 -6.25 -29.21 -17.41
N GLY A 525 -5.03 -28.75 -17.72
CA GLY A 525 -4.02 -28.31 -16.76
C GLY A 525 -3.95 -26.80 -16.55
N THR A 526 -4.62 -25.97 -17.37
CA THR A 526 -4.70 -24.51 -17.15
C THR A 526 -5.50 -24.21 -15.89
N CYS A 527 -4.90 -23.48 -14.95
CA CYS A 527 -5.56 -22.99 -13.75
C CYS A 527 -6.40 -21.76 -14.07
N ILE A 528 -7.72 -21.92 -14.22
CA ILE A 528 -8.64 -20.80 -14.44
C ILE A 528 -9.00 -20.17 -13.10
N ILE A 529 -8.76 -18.86 -12.96
CA ILE A 529 -9.07 -18.02 -11.80
C ILE A 529 -10.05 -16.93 -12.24
N VAL A 530 -11.18 -16.82 -11.54
CA VAL A 530 -12.23 -15.82 -11.80
C VAL A 530 -12.43 -14.95 -10.56
N VAL A 531 -12.42 -13.63 -10.78
CA VAL A 531 -12.51 -12.57 -9.77
C VAL A 531 -13.68 -11.65 -10.14
N PRO A 532 -14.62 -11.33 -9.24
CA PRO A 532 -15.79 -10.52 -9.56
C PRO A 532 -15.49 -9.02 -9.70
N SER A 533 -16.47 -8.28 -10.22
CA SER A 533 -16.60 -6.84 -10.07
C SER A 533 -17.92 -6.49 -9.39
N VAL A 534 -17.99 -5.34 -8.71
CA VAL A 534 -19.28 -4.81 -8.20
C VAL A 534 -20.27 -4.47 -9.32
N ARG A 535 -19.78 -4.42 -10.56
CA ARG A 535 -20.58 -4.30 -11.78
C ARG A 535 -21.19 -5.63 -12.28
N ASP A 536 -20.81 -6.78 -11.72
CA ASP A 536 -21.40 -8.08 -12.11
C ASP A 536 -22.86 -8.19 -11.63
N MET A 537 -23.80 -8.10 -12.57
CA MET A 537 -25.24 -8.24 -12.33
C MET A 537 -25.64 -9.64 -11.82
N VAL A 538 -24.72 -10.60 -11.88
CA VAL A 538 -24.88 -11.94 -11.29
C VAL A 538 -24.42 -12.05 -9.83
N SER A 539 -23.72 -11.05 -9.29
CA SER A 539 -23.28 -11.06 -7.90
C SER A 539 -24.41 -10.61 -6.96
N ARG A 540 -24.58 -11.32 -5.84
CA ARG A 540 -25.44 -10.88 -4.73
C ARG A 540 -24.72 -9.95 -3.75
N HIS A 541 -23.44 -9.69 -3.98
CA HIS A 541 -22.60 -8.81 -3.19
C HIS A 541 -22.18 -7.62 -4.06
N VAL A 542 -22.84 -6.47 -3.89
CA VAL A 542 -22.61 -5.28 -4.74
C VAL A 542 -21.76 -4.20 -4.05
N ALA A 543 -21.31 -4.43 -2.82
CA ALA A 543 -20.31 -3.62 -2.13
C ALA A 543 -18.87 -4.07 -2.42
N TYR A 544 -17.91 -3.18 -2.16
CA TYR A 544 -16.48 -3.47 -2.18
C TYR A 544 -15.91 -3.21 -0.77
N PRO A 545 -15.12 -4.11 -0.17
CA PRO A 545 -14.64 -5.41 -0.69
C PRO A 545 -15.76 -6.43 -0.91
N GLN A 546 -15.57 -7.37 -1.84
CA GLN A 546 -16.64 -8.15 -2.46
C GLN A 546 -16.41 -9.68 -2.33
N ALA A 547 -17.45 -10.41 -1.93
CA ALA A 547 -17.47 -11.87 -1.91
C ALA A 547 -17.27 -12.51 -3.30
N MET A 548 -16.86 -13.78 -3.31
CA MET A 548 -16.80 -14.62 -4.52
C MET A 548 -18.18 -14.77 -5.19
N LEU A 549 -18.19 -15.06 -6.49
CA LEU A 549 -19.41 -15.44 -7.21
C LEU A 549 -19.99 -16.79 -6.72
N ASP A 550 -21.29 -16.99 -6.88
CA ASP A 550 -21.95 -18.27 -6.59
C ASP A 550 -21.63 -19.30 -7.68
N LYS A 551 -20.70 -20.21 -7.39
CA LYS A 551 -20.20 -21.21 -8.34
C LYS A 551 -21.29 -22.16 -8.85
N GLU A 552 -22.23 -22.54 -7.98
CA GLU A 552 -23.26 -23.52 -8.32
C GLU A 552 -24.41 -22.85 -9.08
N GLN A 553 -24.81 -21.64 -8.69
CA GLN A 553 -25.77 -20.85 -9.47
C GLN A 553 -25.26 -20.58 -10.90
N LEU A 554 -23.98 -20.27 -11.07
CA LEU A 554 -23.38 -20.00 -12.39
C LEU A 554 -22.96 -21.26 -13.18
N GLY A 555 -23.12 -22.46 -12.61
CA GLY A 555 -22.78 -23.73 -13.26
C GLY A 555 -21.28 -23.92 -13.56
N LEU A 556 -20.40 -23.14 -12.91
CA LEU A 556 -18.99 -23.05 -13.28
C LEU A 556 -18.23 -24.38 -13.04
N PRO A 557 -17.38 -24.83 -13.99
CA PRO A 557 -16.69 -26.11 -13.88
C PRO A 557 -15.90 -26.27 -12.57
N LYS A 558 -15.87 -27.49 -12.02
CA LYS A 558 -15.21 -27.78 -10.73
C LYS A 558 -13.74 -27.30 -10.67
N ARG A 559 -13.03 -27.27 -11.81
CA ARG A 559 -11.64 -26.77 -11.92
C ARG A 559 -11.48 -25.25 -11.82
N VAL A 560 -12.48 -24.45 -12.19
CA VAL A 560 -12.42 -22.98 -12.08
C VAL A 560 -12.30 -22.59 -10.60
N LYS A 561 -11.29 -21.81 -10.27
CA LYS A 561 -11.12 -21.18 -8.94
C LYS A 561 -11.85 -19.85 -8.94
N LEU A 562 -12.55 -19.57 -7.85
CA LEU A 562 -13.10 -18.24 -7.58
C LEU A 562 -12.28 -17.62 -6.45
N LEU A 563 -12.05 -16.32 -6.55
CA LEU A 563 -11.42 -15.50 -5.52
C LEU A 563 -12.28 -14.25 -5.27
N PRO A 564 -12.21 -13.65 -4.07
CA PRO A 564 -12.89 -12.39 -3.78
C PRO A 564 -12.25 -11.21 -4.53
N ASN A 565 -12.83 -10.02 -4.40
CA ASN A 565 -12.33 -8.78 -5.00
C ASN A 565 -12.24 -7.68 -3.92
N PRO A 566 -11.04 -7.19 -3.55
CA PRO A 566 -9.73 -7.56 -4.08
C PRO A 566 -9.28 -8.94 -3.56
N CYS A 567 -8.10 -9.40 -3.97
CA CYS A 567 -7.44 -10.53 -3.31
C CYS A 567 -5.91 -10.51 -3.48
N THR A 568 -5.22 -11.13 -2.53
CA THR A 568 -3.81 -11.53 -2.65
C THR A 568 -3.70 -13.05 -2.52
N PHE A 569 -2.95 -13.67 -3.43
CA PHE A 569 -2.75 -15.12 -3.51
C PHE A 569 -1.39 -15.42 -4.17
N SER A 570 -0.86 -16.62 -3.96
CA SER A 570 0.40 -17.03 -4.62
C SER A 570 0.18 -18.12 -5.67
N VAL A 571 0.96 -18.04 -6.74
CA VAL A 571 1.09 -19.11 -7.74
C VAL A 571 2.54 -19.61 -7.69
N ASN A 572 2.74 -20.82 -7.17
CA ASN A 572 4.03 -21.25 -6.64
C ASN A 572 4.57 -20.18 -5.66
N GLU A 573 5.77 -19.63 -5.90
CA GLU A 573 6.36 -18.55 -5.10
C GLU A 573 5.71 -17.17 -5.35
N ILE A 574 5.13 -16.95 -6.54
CA ILE A 574 4.82 -15.62 -7.06
C ILE A 574 3.62 -15.02 -6.32
N VAL A 575 3.83 -13.96 -5.54
CA VAL A 575 2.77 -13.25 -4.82
C VAL A 575 2.02 -12.31 -5.77
N ILE A 576 0.76 -12.61 -6.05
CA ILE A 576 -0.12 -11.85 -6.94
C ILE A 576 -1.18 -11.10 -6.12
N SER A 577 -1.20 -9.78 -6.24
CA SER A 577 -2.27 -8.91 -5.72
C SER A 577 -3.09 -8.34 -6.86
N LEU A 578 -4.42 -8.33 -6.75
CA LEU A 578 -5.30 -7.78 -7.78
C LEU A 578 -6.60 -7.17 -7.25
N ALA A 579 -7.20 -6.30 -8.06
CA ALA A 579 -8.54 -5.73 -7.85
C ALA A 579 -9.20 -5.44 -9.22
N SER A 580 -10.53 -5.55 -9.31
CA SER A 580 -11.29 -5.16 -10.52
C SER A 580 -11.81 -3.72 -10.50
N ILE A 581 -11.61 -3.00 -9.38
CA ILE A 581 -11.94 -1.58 -9.24
C ILE A 581 -10.84 -0.72 -9.88
N ASP A 582 -11.24 0.27 -10.69
CA ASP A 582 -10.32 1.18 -11.40
C ASP A 582 -9.70 2.27 -10.48
N ILE A 583 -8.96 1.83 -9.47
CA ILE A 583 -8.26 2.72 -8.53
C ILE A 583 -7.27 3.65 -9.23
N LEU A 584 -6.66 3.22 -10.36
CA LEU A 584 -5.74 4.05 -11.12
C LEU A 584 -6.43 5.24 -11.78
N PHE A 585 -7.61 5.07 -12.38
CA PHE A 585 -8.39 6.17 -12.93
C PHE A 585 -8.94 7.10 -11.84
N HIS A 586 -9.38 6.55 -10.70
CA HIS A 586 -9.84 7.34 -9.56
C HIS A 586 -8.70 8.20 -8.98
N LEU A 587 -7.52 7.61 -8.70
CA LEU A 587 -6.35 8.37 -8.25
C LEU A 587 -5.93 9.42 -9.29
N ARG A 588 -5.97 9.11 -10.59
CA ARG A 588 -5.66 10.05 -11.68
C ARG A 588 -6.59 11.27 -11.69
N ARG A 589 -7.84 11.13 -11.24
CA ARG A 589 -8.79 12.24 -11.16
C ARG A 589 -8.54 13.15 -9.96
N GLU A 590 -8.20 12.57 -8.81
CA GLU A 590 -8.15 13.26 -7.51
C GLU A 590 -6.75 13.65 -7.03
N GLU A 591 -5.67 13.15 -7.65
CA GLU A 591 -4.29 13.49 -7.28
C GLU A 591 -3.97 14.98 -7.48
N LEU A 592 -3.51 15.63 -6.40
CA LEU A 592 -2.85 16.92 -6.41
C LEU A 592 -1.34 16.71 -6.25
N PHE A 593 -0.56 17.09 -7.26
CA PHE A 593 0.89 16.99 -7.22
C PHE A 593 1.55 18.28 -6.70
N HIS A 594 2.31 18.17 -5.62
CA HIS A 594 3.05 19.26 -4.98
C HIS A 594 4.56 19.13 -5.26
N ARG A 595 5.21 20.22 -5.69
CA ARG A 595 6.67 20.26 -5.89
C ARG A 595 7.40 20.46 -4.56
N ALA A 596 8.35 19.56 -4.29
CA ALA A 596 9.18 19.54 -3.08
C ALA A 596 10.61 19.10 -3.42
N GLU A 597 11.58 19.42 -2.57
CA GLU A 597 12.96 18.95 -2.70
C GLU A 597 13.17 17.65 -1.93
N GLU A 598 13.97 16.73 -2.45
CA GLU A 598 14.34 15.50 -1.74
C GLU A 598 15.10 15.84 -0.44
N ALA A 599 14.61 15.32 0.70
CA ALA A 599 15.30 15.39 1.98
C ALA A 599 16.43 14.34 2.02
N GLU A 600 17.63 14.76 2.45
CA GLU A 600 18.84 13.91 2.48
C GLU A 600 19.08 13.18 1.14
N PRO A 601 19.22 13.94 0.02
CA PRO A 601 19.41 13.35 -1.30
C PRO A 601 20.75 12.61 -1.35
N ASP A 602 20.69 11.35 -1.76
CA ASP A 602 21.86 10.49 -1.83
C ASP A 602 22.86 11.01 -2.88
N PRO A 603 24.13 11.27 -2.50
CA PRO A 603 25.09 11.89 -3.40
C PRO A 603 25.62 10.94 -4.48
N GLU A 604 25.45 9.63 -4.32
CA GLU A 604 25.89 8.57 -5.25
C GLU A 604 24.76 8.21 -6.22
N LEU A 605 23.49 8.16 -5.75
CA LEU A 605 22.31 7.98 -6.60
C LEU A 605 21.86 9.26 -7.36
N LYS A 606 22.77 10.23 -7.57
CA LYS A 606 22.49 11.39 -8.43
C LYS A 606 22.09 10.95 -9.82
N SER A 607 20.84 11.25 -10.17
CA SER A 607 20.11 10.73 -11.34
C SER A 607 20.97 10.54 -12.60
N GLY A 608 20.95 9.33 -13.15
CA GLY A 608 21.50 9.02 -14.47
C GLY A 608 21.02 10.01 -15.53
N ALA A 609 21.89 10.31 -16.50
CA ALA A 609 21.85 11.56 -17.24
C ALA A 609 20.52 11.87 -17.96
N GLY A 610 19.94 13.03 -17.62
CA GLY A 610 19.41 13.95 -18.64
C GLY A 610 17.93 13.87 -19.03
N GLN A 611 17.11 12.96 -18.49
CA GLN A 611 15.67 12.95 -18.77
C GLN A 611 14.77 12.82 -17.53
N GLU A 612 13.90 13.81 -17.34
CA GLU A 612 12.76 13.74 -16.41
C GLU A 612 11.69 12.80 -16.96
N VAL A 613 11.82 11.48 -16.73
CA VAL A 613 10.67 10.59 -16.95
C VAL A 613 9.67 10.79 -15.81
N LYS A 614 8.79 11.78 -15.97
CA LYS A 614 7.63 12.01 -15.11
C LYS A 614 6.61 10.88 -15.31
N ASP A 615 6.93 9.68 -14.84
CA ASP A 615 6.06 8.52 -14.91
C ASP A 615 4.92 8.66 -13.89
N SER A 616 3.92 9.44 -14.31
CA SER A 616 2.71 9.65 -13.54
C SER A 616 1.82 8.40 -13.46
N MET A 617 2.12 7.28 -14.12
CA MET A 617 1.43 6.01 -13.83
C MET A 617 2.12 5.30 -12.67
N ALA A 618 3.46 5.26 -12.67
CA ALA A 618 4.23 4.76 -11.52
C ALA A 618 3.90 5.53 -10.23
N GLN A 619 3.63 6.84 -10.29
CA GLN A 619 3.21 7.61 -9.11
C GLN A 619 1.86 7.13 -8.51
N LEU A 620 0.87 6.79 -9.35
CA LEU A 620 -0.43 6.28 -8.87
C LEU A 620 -0.28 4.89 -8.25
N VAL A 621 0.56 4.06 -8.86
CA VAL A 621 0.92 2.74 -8.36
C VAL A 621 1.64 2.84 -7.00
N ARG A 622 2.50 3.85 -6.80
CA ARG A 622 3.13 4.11 -5.49
C ARG A 622 2.15 4.50 -4.39
N HIS A 623 1.03 5.16 -4.71
CA HIS A 623 -0.03 5.39 -3.71
C HIS A 623 -0.67 4.07 -3.29
N VAL A 624 -0.97 3.17 -4.24
CA VAL A 624 -1.55 1.84 -3.95
C VAL A 624 -0.59 0.97 -3.12
N LEU A 625 0.69 0.86 -3.54
CA LEU A 625 1.71 0.09 -2.83
C LEU A 625 2.05 0.72 -1.47
N GLY A 626 2.27 2.03 -1.40
CA GLY A 626 2.70 2.74 -0.20
C GLY A 626 1.62 2.79 0.89
N HIS A 627 0.35 2.98 0.55
CA HIS A 627 -0.75 2.85 1.50
C HIS A 627 -1.12 1.39 1.81
N ARG A 628 -0.42 0.41 1.21
CA ARG A 628 -0.68 -1.04 1.33
C ARG A 628 -2.16 -1.37 1.19
N SER A 629 -2.85 -0.73 0.25
CA SER A 629 -4.31 -0.86 0.11
C SER A 629 -4.76 -0.78 -1.34
N PHE A 630 -5.72 -1.64 -1.69
CA PHE A 630 -6.35 -1.67 -3.01
C PHE A 630 -7.25 -0.46 -3.30
N TYR A 631 -7.68 0.31 -2.28
CA TYR A 631 -8.48 1.53 -2.47
C TYR A 631 -8.25 2.55 -1.35
N PRO A 632 -7.14 3.32 -1.37
CA PRO A 632 -6.83 4.32 -0.34
C PRO A 632 -7.65 5.62 -0.43
N ILE A 633 -8.49 5.81 -1.46
CA ILE A 633 -9.27 7.05 -1.63
C ILE A 633 -10.48 7.04 -0.70
N PHE A 634 -10.68 8.12 0.06
CA PHE A 634 -11.85 8.30 0.91
C PHE A 634 -12.32 9.76 1.00
N PRO A 635 -13.61 10.06 0.74
CA PRO A 635 -14.62 9.15 0.18
C PRO A 635 -14.32 8.79 -1.29
N PRO A 636 -14.87 7.68 -1.84
CA PRO A 636 -14.86 7.41 -3.27
C PRO A 636 -15.38 8.63 -4.07
N PRO A 637 -14.79 8.97 -5.24
CA PRO A 637 -15.24 10.13 -6.02
C PRO A 637 -16.70 9.96 -6.43
N GLU A 638 -17.57 10.94 -6.15
CA GLU A 638 -19.03 10.83 -6.28
C GLU A 638 -19.49 10.24 -7.62
N ALA A 639 -18.94 10.75 -8.73
CA ALA A 639 -19.23 10.30 -10.10
C ALA A 639 -18.89 8.82 -10.39
N HIS A 640 -18.17 8.16 -9.49
CA HIS A 640 -17.83 6.73 -9.54
C HIS A 640 -18.16 6.00 -8.23
N ALA A 641 -18.86 6.62 -7.27
CA ALA A 641 -19.14 6.00 -5.98
C ALA A 641 -19.99 4.72 -6.14
N ALA A 642 -20.91 4.71 -7.12
CA ALA A 642 -21.69 3.53 -7.51
C ALA A 642 -20.89 2.45 -8.26
N GLU A 643 -19.71 2.76 -8.80
CA GLU A 643 -18.76 1.80 -9.37
C GLU A 643 -17.85 1.17 -8.30
N VAL A 644 -18.01 1.54 -7.02
CA VAL A 644 -17.22 1.03 -5.89
C VAL A 644 -18.10 0.48 -4.78
N ASN A 645 -19.11 1.24 -4.33
CA ASN A 645 -19.97 0.89 -3.18
C ASN A 645 -19.15 0.48 -1.94
N LEU A 646 -18.24 1.37 -1.51
CA LEU A 646 -17.27 1.11 -0.45
C LEU A 646 -17.93 0.87 0.92
N ASP A 647 -17.89 -0.38 1.39
CA ASP A 647 -18.08 -0.70 2.81
C ASP A 647 -16.81 -0.30 3.55
N VAL A 648 -16.96 0.56 4.55
CA VAL A 648 -15.85 1.12 5.32
C VAL A 648 -15.59 0.29 6.57
N THR A 649 -16.60 -0.41 7.09
CA THR A 649 -16.42 -1.31 8.24
C THR A 649 -15.58 -2.54 7.92
N HIS A 650 -15.48 -2.93 6.64
CA HIS A 650 -14.68 -4.07 6.18
C HIS A 650 -13.37 -3.66 5.46
N TYR A 651 -12.90 -2.42 5.67
CA TYR A 651 -11.63 -1.92 5.12
C TYR A 651 -10.40 -2.82 5.38
N PRO A 652 -10.27 -3.61 6.48
CA PRO A 652 -9.19 -4.57 6.62
C PRO A 652 -9.04 -5.55 5.43
N LEU A 653 -10.14 -5.91 4.75
CA LEU A 653 -10.10 -6.75 3.53
C LEU A 653 -9.66 -5.99 2.27
N LEU A 654 -9.33 -4.70 2.39
CA LEU A 654 -8.70 -3.87 1.36
C LEU A 654 -7.20 -3.67 1.61
N LYS A 655 -6.63 -4.25 2.68
CA LYS A 655 -5.19 -4.20 2.95
C LYS A 655 -4.44 -5.24 2.12
N MET A 656 -3.23 -4.89 1.70
CA MET A 656 -2.21 -5.81 1.21
C MET A 656 -1.30 -6.18 2.38
N ASP A 657 -1.81 -7.03 3.26
CA ASP A 657 -1.08 -7.51 4.45
C ASP A 657 0.02 -8.50 4.05
N GLY A 658 1.25 -8.29 4.57
CA GLY A 658 2.43 -9.08 4.27
C GLY A 658 3.48 -8.33 3.43
N PRO A 659 4.27 -9.04 2.59
CA PRO A 659 5.26 -8.41 1.72
C PRO A 659 4.62 -7.63 0.56
N ALA A 660 5.44 -6.86 -0.17
CA ALA A 660 5.07 -6.31 -1.47
C ALA A 660 4.66 -7.44 -2.43
N PRO A 661 3.62 -7.26 -3.26
CA PRO A 661 3.29 -8.23 -4.29
C PRO A 661 4.39 -8.26 -5.36
N ASP A 662 4.78 -9.46 -5.79
CA ASP A 662 5.61 -9.66 -6.96
C ASP A 662 4.92 -9.14 -8.23
N VAL A 663 3.61 -9.39 -8.34
CA VAL A 663 2.78 -8.98 -9.46
C VAL A 663 1.52 -8.27 -8.96
N LEU A 664 1.29 -7.03 -9.42
CA LEU A 664 0.12 -6.22 -9.10
C LEU A 664 -0.72 -5.98 -10.36
N ILE A 665 -1.93 -6.53 -10.42
CA ILE A 665 -2.83 -6.43 -11.57
C ILE A 665 -3.93 -5.41 -11.27
N LEU A 666 -3.95 -4.31 -12.02
CA LEU A 666 -4.91 -3.20 -11.86
C LEU A 666 -5.48 -2.76 -13.22
N PRO A 667 -6.58 -3.38 -13.68
CA PRO A 667 -7.24 -3.00 -14.93
C PRO A 667 -7.86 -1.61 -14.86
N SER A 668 -7.69 -0.80 -15.91
CA SER A 668 -8.11 0.60 -15.92
C SER A 668 -8.64 1.09 -17.26
N LYS A 669 -9.53 2.08 -17.22
CA LYS A 669 -9.97 2.93 -18.34
C LYS A 669 -8.78 3.69 -18.98
N LEU A 670 -7.70 3.89 -18.23
CA LEU A 670 -6.42 4.44 -18.71
C LEU A 670 -5.75 3.52 -19.76
N LYS A 671 -4.74 4.04 -20.47
CA LYS A 671 -3.93 3.20 -21.40
C LYS A 671 -3.31 2.03 -20.60
N HIS A 672 -3.35 0.84 -21.20
CA HIS A 672 -2.60 -0.32 -20.72
C HIS A 672 -1.11 0.01 -20.53
N PHE A 673 -0.47 -0.71 -19.62
CA PHE A 673 0.98 -0.67 -19.42
C PHE A 673 1.49 -1.90 -18.65
N SER A 674 2.76 -2.26 -18.85
CA SER A 674 3.51 -3.13 -17.95
C SER A 674 4.75 -2.39 -17.44
N LYS A 675 4.90 -2.24 -16.12
CA LYS A 675 5.95 -1.43 -15.49
C LYS A 675 6.51 -2.07 -14.22
N ILE A 676 7.80 -1.90 -13.96
CA ILE A 676 8.37 -2.17 -12.62
C ILE A 676 8.25 -0.92 -11.77
N VAL A 677 7.53 -1.02 -10.65
CA VAL A 677 7.39 0.05 -9.65
C VAL A 677 7.76 -0.52 -8.30
N ASP A 678 8.83 0.01 -7.71
CA ASP A 678 9.30 -0.32 -6.36
C ASP A 678 9.43 -1.85 -6.13
N SER A 679 10.06 -2.50 -7.11
CA SER A 679 10.26 -3.95 -7.27
C SER A 679 9.02 -4.82 -7.54
N SER A 680 7.80 -4.27 -7.57
CA SER A 680 6.63 -4.99 -8.09
C SER A 680 6.52 -4.90 -9.62
N LEU A 681 6.18 -6.00 -10.29
CA LEU A 681 5.70 -6.01 -11.68
C LEU A 681 4.23 -5.56 -11.69
N VAL A 682 3.94 -4.38 -12.24
CA VAL A 682 2.60 -3.82 -12.24
C VAL A 682 2.03 -3.77 -13.65
N VAL A 683 0.86 -4.40 -13.83
CA VAL A 683 0.23 -4.64 -15.13
C VAL A 683 -1.18 -4.07 -15.13
N ASN A 684 -1.40 -3.08 -16.00
CA ASN A 684 -2.73 -2.70 -16.46
C ASN A 684 -2.98 -3.36 -17.83
N PRO A 685 -3.77 -4.45 -17.92
CA PRO A 685 -4.14 -5.04 -19.21
C PRO A 685 -5.12 -4.14 -20.01
N ALA A 686 -5.65 -3.08 -19.39
CA ALA A 686 -6.93 -2.45 -19.71
C ALA A 686 -8.05 -3.51 -19.74
N TYR A 687 -9.13 -3.23 -20.47
CA TYR A 687 -10.25 -4.15 -20.64
C TYR A 687 -10.18 -4.87 -21.99
N LEU A 688 -10.71 -6.10 -22.04
CA LEU A 688 -10.76 -6.93 -23.23
C LEU A 688 -11.66 -6.33 -24.33
N SER A 689 -12.68 -5.57 -23.92
CA SER A 689 -13.64 -4.90 -24.80
C SER A 689 -13.72 -3.40 -24.49
N ARG A 690 -14.04 -2.61 -25.50
CA ARG A 690 -14.44 -1.19 -25.42
C ARG A 690 -15.78 -1.06 -26.16
N PRO A 691 -16.61 -0.03 -25.89
CA PRO A 691 -17.98 0.07 -26.41
C PRO A 691 -18.18 -0.42 -27.86
N HIS A 692 -17.38 0.09 -28.80
CA HIS A 692 -17.46 -0.28 -30.22
C HIS A 692 -16.11 -0.79 -30.78
N SER A 693 -15.24 -1.36 -29.95
CA SER A 693 -13.96 -1.91 -30.42
C SER A 693 -13.38 -3.01 -29.54
N ALA A 694 -12.52 -3.83 -30.13
CA ALA A 694 -11.62 -4.69 -29.38
C ALA A 694 -10.73 -3.88 -28.41
N GLY A 695 -10.42 -4.50 -27.27
CA GLY A 695 -9.52 -3.98 -26.25
C GLY A 695 -8.17 -4.73 -26.24
N THR A 696 -7.66 -5.00 -25.04
CA THR A 696 -6.38 -5.67 -24.84
C THR A 696 -6.42 -6.68 -23.69
N PHE A 697 -5.48 -7.62 -23.70
CA PHE A 697 -5.18 -8.53 -22.60
C PHE A 697 -3.66 -8.59 -22.39
N ALA A 698 -3.22 -9.12 -21.25
CA ALA A 698 -1.81 -9.28 -20.93
C ALA A 698 -1.38 -10.74 -20.87
N LYS A 699 -0.12 -10.99 -21.24
CA LYS A 699 0.62 -12.23 -21.00
C LYS A 699 1.78 -11.93 -20.05
N ILE A 700 2.07 -12.85 -19.13
CA ILE A 700 3.22 -12.76 -18.22
C ILE A 700 3.93 -14.11 -18.25
N LEU A 701 5.24 -14.09 -18.46
CA LEU A 701 6.10 -15.26 -18.53
C LEU A 701 7.23 -15.10 -17.52
N VAL A 702 7.23 -15.92 -16.47
CA VAL A 702 8.17 -15.85 -15.36
C VAL A 702 9.21 -16.94 -15.51
N HIS A 703 10.42 -16.56 -15.90
CA HIS A 703 11.55 -17.47 -16.07
C HIS A 703 12.05 -17.93 -14.69
N PRO A 704 12.56 -19.17 -14.56
CA PRO A 704 13.16 -19.62 -13.31
C PRO A 704 14.43 -18.83 -12.99
N SER A 705 14.80 -18.78 -11.72
CA SER A 705 16.15 -18.36 -11.30
C SER A 705 17.19 -19.40 -11.74
N ASN A 706 18.43 -18.97 -11.93
CA ASN A 706 19.54 -19.87 -12.26
C ASN A 706 19.69 -20.95 -11.18
N ARG A 707 19.69 -22.23 -11.60
CA ARG A 707 19.73 -23.38 -10.70
C ARG A 707 21.01 -23.42 -9.88
N ASP A 708 22.16 -23.25 -10.54
CA ASP A 708 23.47 -23.35 -9.90
C ASP A 708 23.63 -22.24 -8.84
N GLU A 709 23.06 -21.05 -9.08
CA GLU A 709 23.02 -19.94 -8.12
C GLU A 709 22.08 -20.19 -6.94
N LEU A 710 20.99 -20.93 -7.13
CA LEU A 710 20.10 -21.35 -6.03
C LEU A 710 20.83 -22.39 -5.17
N GLU A 711 21.31 -23.49 -5.77
CA GLU A 711 22.00 -24.57 -5.07
C GLU A 711 23.24 -24.04 -4.32
N SER A 712 24.03 -23.14 -4.93
CA SER A 712 25.19 -22.51 -4.26
C SER A 712 24.83 -21.65 -3.04
N ALA A 713 23.63 -21.06 -2.99
CA ALA A 713 23.19 -20.25 -1.85
C ALA A 713 22.65 -21.10 -0.69
N MET A 714 22.11 -22.28 -1.01
CA MET A 714 21.67 -23.26 -0.01
C MET A 714 22.86 -23.75 0.85
N ASP A 715 24.03 -23.90 0.23
CA ASP A 715 25.26 -24.37 0.90
C ASP A 715 25.95 -23.28 1.76
N THR A 716 25.60 -21.99 1.63
CA THR A 716 26.25 -20.89 2.39
C THR A 716 25.47 -20.41 3.60
N ASP A 717 24.14 -20.49 3.58
CA ASP A 717 23.28 -19.70 4.48
C ASP A 717 22.76 -20.52 5.67
N LEU A 718 23.45 -20.43 6.80
CA LEU A 718 23.13 -21.13 8.06
C LEU A 718 21.73 -20.83 8.63
N ASP A 719 21.14 -19.69 8.26
CA ASP A 719 19.80 -19.25 8.70
C ASP A 719 18.66 -19.74 7.76
N GLY A 720 18.89 -20.80 6.98
CA GLY A 720 17.83 -21.53 6.26
C GLY A 720 17.52 -21.03 4.85
N GLY A 721 18.42 -20.26 4.23
CA GLY A 721 18.39 -19.97 2.78
C GLY A 721 17.10 -19.34 2.25
N MET A 722 16.54 -18.34 2.96
CA MET A 722 15.44 -17.52 2.42
C MET A 722 15.94 -16.62 1.30
N ARG A 723 15.26 -16.62 0.14
CA ARG A 723 15.67 -15.82 -1.03
C ARG A 723 14.52 -15.04 -1.66
N GLU A 724 14.82 -13.79 -2.02
CA GLU A 724 13.89 -12.89 -2.71
C GLU A 724 13.52 -13.43 -4.09
N HIS A 725 12.25 -13.29 -4.46
CA HIS A 725 11.72 -13.94 -5.65
C HIS A 725 12.25 -13.34 -6.97
N GLY A 726 12.71 -12.09 -6.98
CA GLY A 726 13.33 -11.43 -8.14
C GLY A 726 12.41 -11.25 -9.36
N ILE A 727 11.09 -11.31 -9.18
CA ILE A 727 10.11 -11.43 -10.29
C ILE A 727 10.22 -10.27 -11.27
N TRP A 728 10.51 -9.05 -10.81
CA TRP A 728 10.67 -7.88 -11.67
C TRP A 728 11.85 -7.97 -12.66
N GLU A 729 12.86 -8.81 -12.39
CA GLU A 729 14.00 -9.02 -13.29
C GLU A 729 13.81 -10.24 -14.21
N ARG A 730 13.12 -11.30 -13.73
CA ARG A 730 12.92 -12.56 -14.48
C ARG A 730 11.52 -12.76 -15.09
N ALA A 731 10.63 -11.78 -14.98
CA ALA A 731 9.32 -11.80 -15.65
C ALA A 731 9.34 -10.95 -16.93
N ARG A 732 9.02 -11.58 -18.07
CA ARG A 732 8.63 -10.92 -19.31
C ARG A 732 7.14 -10.62 -19.23
N SER A 733 6.70 -9.43 -19.62
CA SER A 733 5.28 -9.08 -19.69
C SER A 733 4.95 -8.43 -21.02
N GLU A 734 3.83 -8.82 -21.60
CA GLU A 734 3.40 -8.40 -22.92
C GLU A 734 1.92 -8.02 -22.91
N ILE A 735 1.55 -6.99 -23.65
CA ILE A 735 0.15 -6.59 -23.85
C ILE A 735 -0.21 -6.79 -25.31
N TRP A 736 -1.30 -7.50 -25.55
CA TRP A 736 -1.77 -7.94 -26.86
C TRP A 736 -3.16 -7.39 -27.16
N ARG A 737 -3.43 -6.97 -28.40
CA ARG A 737 -4.80 -6.76 -28.89
C ARG A 737 -5.52 -8.09 -28.94
N ILE A 738 -6.80 -8.09 -28.56
CA ILE A 738 -7.68 -9.21 -28.88
C ILE A 738 -8.21 -9.08 -30.31
#